data_AF-A0AAV5RBW9-F1
#
_entry.id   AF-A0AAV5RBW9-F1
#
_cell.length_a   1.000
_cell.length_b   1.000
_cell.length_c   1.000
_cell.angle_alpha   90.00
_cell.angle_beta   90.00
_cell.angle_gamma   90.00
#
_symmetry.space_group_name_H-M   'P 1'
#
loop_
_entity.id
_entity.type
_entity.pdbx_description
1 polymer ?
#
loop_
_entity_poly.entity_id
_entity_poly.type
_entity_poly.pdbx_seq_one_letter_code
_entity_poly.pdbx_strand_id
1 'polypeptide(L)'
;MNQVEKLPPDIEVWYLLKYSNDYLQQAHSLNTKMRHLPTGKQLDTYNSLIKASLNCLFKLASDYLFVLDANIQAIIYYKISTILFNETLSYDLALDYCSKGIQICKRNENILELTITKLKLNYLNFQILNNNISTTSHTSLLSLLNNIIQDEIPTDDSFTCIKLFFQFIKFQNFNVLYLFEKNFNDLNSIHLQLDNIIEKSTLSSTPSLSELTYFNQLILVNILSQQLLNNEPLETLLKTLTKIQSLQDSHFNKSSTLSLQFKAMIILFEIIINIKHYKSNKVNEIAQNLLKFIKNIKLNNSNPKNNKLLWTSSKISFNFTVKHNLTFPFELNWLTFKEFNMISYFYLSICYSYKSWDNKNKSDKLFTLTNNLLNDVSVSSSSNSSTIFSSETQIIRTNYTKIFLSIYQLFSDIIKDDYPTIEQLLKNERYKEINKFMESYNTGKYSNYEIIIYNNIIPLLYLIFAMIYQRNGEHYKSLKYYIQIRTNFLNNTIDDTKTFQQFTIQNKIGLVNPFNKNFHSLINNQQLYLITTLNTIPLLSHIIELEKLKNNELSEFDVSYDKSMKRFKSLLKLKDSLFQDLSKLEENIPNIGTFNDDQLNELLVKSTISTINFFYTSSKSSTAIINNLSIDKISQITPFLTSLIYLIKGYSYKYDAGLKELNNLNKKVGYFTSACKYAFLANNSIKANNNPLINYIAKLGYLEIWKIMNNNKNLYDIDKINHVRNKFVNLTNGIELKDESTPEPVKNENVKRVKFN
;
A
#
# COMPACT_ATOMS: atom_id res chain seq x y z
N MET A 1 -33.89 8.28 -60.19
CA MET A 1 -32.91 9.30 -59.77
C MET A 1 -33.63 10.28 -58.87
N ASN A 2 -33.68 10.00 -57.56
CA ASN A 2 -34.21 10.94 -56.58
C ASN A 2 -33.05 11.85 -56.18
N GLN A 3 -33.15 13.13 -56.51
CA GLN A 3 -32.27 14.15 -55.95
C GLN A 3 -32.50 14.13 -54.44
N VAL A 4 -31.53 13.59 -53.70
CA VAL A 4 -31.45 13.80 -52.26
C VAL A 4 -31.20 15.30 -52.11
N GLU A 5 -32.21 16.04 -51.64
CA GLU A 5 -32.05 17.43 -51.23
C GLU A 5 -30.86 17.49 -50.27
N LYS A 6 -29.77 18.12 -50.72
CA LYS A 6 -28.63 18.39 -49.85
C LYS A 6 -29.15 19.30 -48.73
N LEU A 7 -29.13 18.79 -47.51
CA LEU A 7 -29.42 19.58 -46.31
C LEU A 7 -28.55 20.86 -46.34
N PRO A 8 -29.07 21.99 -45.85
CA PRO A 8 -28.26 23.20 -45.67
C PRO A 8 -26.98 22.88 -44.90
N PRO A 9 -25.82 23.44 -45.30
CA PRO A 9 -24.51 23.09 -44.73
C PRO A 9 -24.46 23.24 -43.21
N ASP A 10 -25.13 24.25 -42.65
CA ASP A 10 -25.22 24.47 -41.21
C ASP A 10 -25.96 23.33 -40.49
N ILE A 11 -27.02 22.80 -41.11
CA ILE A 11 -27.80 21.68 -40.57
C ILE A 11 -26.99 20.39 -40.65
N GLU A 12 -26.28 20.15 -41.76
CA GLU A 12 -25.41 18.98 -41.93
C GLU A 12 -24.28 18.94 -40.89
N VAL A 13 -23.69 20.11 -40.55
CA VAL A 13 -22.66 20.22 -39.52
C VAL A 13 -23.15 19.74 -38.16
N TRP A 14 -24.32 20.23 -37.73
CA TRP A 14 -24.89 19.85 -36.43
C TRP A 14 -25.32 18.38 -36.38
N TYR A 15 -25.82 17.83 -37.49
CA TYR A 15 -26.11 16.40 -37.60
C TYR A 15 -24.85 15.55 -37.47
N LEU A 16 -23.77 15.88 -38.18
CA LEU A 16 -22.51 15.15 -38.10
C LEU A 16 -21.90 15.19 -36.69
N LEU A 17 -21.97 16.35 -36.01
CA LEU A 17 -21.55 16.49 -34.61
C LEU A 17 -22.40 15.62 -33.67
N LYS A 18 -23.72 15.59 -33.88
CA LYS A 18 -24.64 14.77 -33.10
C LYS A 18 -24.37 13.28 -33.31
N TYR A 19 -24.30 12.82 -34.56
CA TYR A 19 -23.99 11.43 -34.89
C TYR A 19 -22.64 10.98 -34.33
N SER A 20 -21.62 11.85 -34.39
CA SER A 20 -20.32 11.56 -33.78
C SER A 20 -20.45 11.27 -32.28
N ASN A 21 -21.18 12.11 -31.54
CA ASN A 21 -21.40 11.90 -30.10
C ASN A 21 -22.25 10.64 -29.83
N ASP A 22 -23.29 10.39 -30.63
CA ASP A 22 -24.18 9.24 -30.48
C ASP A 22 -23.42 7.92 -30.70
N TYR A 23 -22.56 7.84 -31.73
CA TYR A 23 -21.71 6.66 -31.96
C TYR A 23 -20.70 6.45 -30.82
N LEU A 24 -20.09 7.52 -30.32
CA LEU A 24 -19.16 7.44 -29.19
C LEU A 24 -19.87 6.94 -27.93
N GLN A 25 -21.05 7.47 -27.63
CA GLN A 25 -21.85 7.06 -26.47
C GLN A 25 -22.32 5.60 -26.61
N GLN A 26 -22.71 5.17 -27.80
CA GLN A 26 -23.05 3.78 -28.07
C GLN A 26 -21.86 2.86 -27.84
N ALA A 27 -20.67 3.22 -28.35
CA ALA A 27 -19.43 2.48 -28.12
C ALA A 27 -19.14 2.34 -26.61
N HIS A 28 -19.18 3.43 -25.86
CA HIS A 28 -18.94 3.44 -24.41
C HIS A 28 -19.99 2.62 -23.65
N SER A 29 -21.27 2.67 -24.05
CA SER A 29 -22.34 1.85 -23.47
C SER A 29 -22.22 0.35 -23.79
N LEU A 30 -21.45 0.03 -24.82
CA LEU A 30 -21.21 -1.33 -25.29
C LEU A 30 -19.96 -1.91 -24.61
N ASN A 31 -18.93 -1.08 -24.34
CA ASN A 31 -17.81 -1.43 -23.47
C ASN A 31 -18.29 -1.85 -22.06
N THR A 32 -19.28 -1.15 -21.50
CA THR A 32 -19.86 -1.55 -20.21
C THR A 32 -20.55 -2.93 -20.24
N LYS A 33 -20.88 -3.45 -21.43
CA LYS A 33 -21.47 -4.78 -21.63
C LYS A 33 -20.45 -5.87 -21.99
N MET A 34 -19.25 -5.53 -22.50
CA MET A 34 -18.23 -6.46 -23.03
C MET A 34 -17.23 -7.03 -22.00
N ARG A 35 -17.53 -6.91 -20.71
CA ARG A 35 -16.56 -6.97 -19.59
C ARG A 35 -15.91 -8.32 -19.29
N HIS A 36 -16.39 -9.40 -19.86
CA HIS A 36 -15.82 -10.74 -19.66
C HIS A 36 -15.32 -11.27 -20.99
N LEU A 37 -14.02 -11.09 -21.24
CA LEU A 37 -13.31 -11.56 -22.42
C LEU A 37 -14.00 -11.11 -23.73
N PRO A 38 -13.71 -9.91 -24.26
CA PRO A 38 -14.38 -9.43 -25.46
C PRO A 38 -14.17 -10.46 -26.57
N THR A 39 -15.27 -11.02 -27.08
CA THR A 39 -15.18 -11.85 -28.29
C THR A 39 -14.66 -10.96 -29.43
N GLY A 40 -13.90 -11.51 -30.39
CA GLY A 40 -13.35 -10.71 -31.48
C GLY A 40 -14.40 -9.81 -32.16
N LYS A 41 -15.59 -10.38 -32.43
CA LYS A 41 -16.74 -9.66 -33.02
C LYS A 41 -17.21 -8.47 -32.20
N GLN A 42 -17.18 -8.58 -30.87
CA GLN A 42 -17.61 -7.54 -29.95
C GLN A 42 -16.60 -6.37 -29.99
N LEU A 43 -15.31 -6.67 -29.93
CA LEU A 43 -14.26 -5.66 -30.07
C LEU A 43 -14.33 -4.97 -31.46
N ASP A 44 -14.61 -5.72 -32.52
CA ASP A 44 -14.78 -5.18 -33.87
C ASP A 44 -15.95 -4.19 -33.94
N THR A 45 -17.07 -4.51 -33.30
CA THR A 45 -18.23 -3.58 -33.25
C THR A 45 -17.93 -2.32 -32.46
N TYR A 46 -17.20 -2.40 -31.34
CA TYR A 46 -16.75 -1.22 -30.59
C TYR A 46 -15.86 -0.33 -31.47
N ASN A 47 -14.82 -0.91 -32.07
CA ASN A 47 -13.88 -0.19 -32.92
C ASN A 47 -14.57 0.43 -34.15
N SER A 48 -15.57 -0.25 -34.70
CA SER A 48 -16.38 0.27 -35.81
C SER A 48 -17.18 1.51 -35.42
N LEU A 49 -17.75 1.55 -34.21
CA LEU A 49 -18.47 2.72 -33.69
C LEU A 49 -17.53 3.89 -33.42
N ILE A 50 -16.35 3.63 -32.84
CA ILE A 50 -15.31 4.66 -32.66
C ILE A 50 -14.87 5.22 -34.02
N LYS A 51 -14.62 4.35 -35.00
CA LYS A 51 -14.24 4.75 -36.37
C LYS A 51 -15.35 5.57 -37.03
N ALA A 52 -16.62 5.20 -36.88
CA ALA A 52 -17.75 5.96 -37.40
C ALA A 52 -17.82 7.36 -36.75
N SER A 53 -17.62 7.46 -35.43
CA SER A 53 -17.56 8.73 -34.72
C SER A 53 -16.44 9.65 -35.23
N LEU A 54 -15.24 9.09 -35.44
CA LEU A 54 -14.09 9.81 -36.00
C LEU A 54 -14.32 10.23 -37.45
N ASN A 55 -14.90 9.37 -38.30
CA ASN A 55 -15.18 9.69 -39.69
C ASN A 55 -16.14 10.88 -39.83
N CYS A 56 -17.16 10.98 -38.96
CA CYS A 56 -18.04 12.15 -38.91
C CYS A 56 -17.24 13.43 -38.62
N LEU A 57 -16.31 13.39 -37.67
CA LEU A 57 -15.47 14.53 -37.32
C LEU A 57 -14.41 14.85 -38.39
N PHE A 58 -13.85 13.84 -39.05
CA PHE A 58 -12.92 14.06 -40.16
C PHE A 58 -13.62 14.69 -41.35
N LYS A 59 -14.85 14.29 -41.68
CA LYS A 59 -15.66 14.94 -42.72
C LYS A 59 -15.94 16.41 -42.37
N LEU A 60 -16.26 16.70 -41.11
CA LEU A 60 -16.40 18.09 -40.63
C LEU A 60 -15.08 18.87 -40.79
N ALA A 61 -13.97 18.24 -40.43
CA ALA A 61 -12.64 18.83 -40.51
C ALA A 61 -12.16 19.05 -41.95
N SER A 62 -12.57 18.25 -42.93
CA SER A 62 -12.14 18.40 -44.33
C SER A 62 -13.05 19.35 -45.11
N ASP A 63 -14.37 19.20 -44.98
CA ASP A 63 -15.31 19.74 -45.95
C ASP A 63 -15.97 21.03 -45.47
N TYR A 64 -16.03 21.26 -44.15
CA TYR A 64 -16.84 22.34 -43.57
C TYR A 64 -16.06 23.35 -42.72
N LEU A 65 -14.77 23.13 -42.41
CA LEU A 65 -14.01 24.02 -41.51
C LEU A 65 -14.03 25.49 -41.94
N PHE A 66 -13.90 25.78 -43.24
CA PHE A 66 -13.85 27.15 -43.74
C PHE A 66 -15.15 27.94 -43.53
N VAL A 67 -16.25 27.25 -43.28
CA VAL A 67 -17.58 27.84 -43.03
C VAL A 67 -17.84 28.04 -41.54
N LEU A 68 -17.06 27.39 -40.66
CA LEU A 68 -17.28 27.40 -39.22
C LEU A 68 -16.52 28.51 -38.51
N ASP A 69 -17.07 28.99 -37.41
CA ASP A 69 -16.40 29.94 -36.52
C ASP A 69 -15.12 29.33 -35.93
N ALA A 70 -14.09 30.16 -35.71
CA ALA A 70 -12.80 29.71 -35.18
C ALA A 70 -12.94 28.92 -33.86
N ASN A 71 -13.93 29.25 -33.02
CA ASN A 71 -14.22 28.53 -31.78
C ASN A 71 -14.72 27.10 -32.05
N ILE A 72 -15.68 26.94 -32.97
CA ILE A 72 -16.22 25.64 -33.35
C ILE A 72 -15.11 24.78 -34.00
N GLN A 73 -14.30 25.38 -34.88
CA GLN A 73 -13.15 24.71 -35.48
C GLN A 73 -12.18 24.17 -34.41
N ALA A 74 -11.80 25.00 -33.43
CA ALA A 74 -10.90 24.59 -32.36
C ALA A 74 -11.49 23.48 -31.47
N ILE A 75 -12.80 23.53 -31.18
CA ILE A 75 -13.51 22.49 -30.42
C ILE A 75 -13.56 21.18 -31.20
N ILE A 76 -13.79 21.21 -32.51
CA ILE A 76 -13.76 20.00 -33.37
C ILE A 76 -12.37 19.36 -33.33
N TYR A 77 -11.31 20.15 -33.49
CA TYR A 77 -9.95 19.64 -33.39
C TYR A 77 -9.62 19.07 -32.02
N TYR A 78 -10.03 19.75 -30.94
CA TYR A 78 -9.92 19.22 -29.58
C TYR A 78 -10.63 17.87 -29.43
N LYS A 79 -11.86 17.72 -29.95
CA LYS A 79 -12.61 16.45 -29.92
C LYS A 79 -11.91 15.34 -30.71
N ILE A 80 -11.46 15.62 -31.93
CA ILE A 80 -10.72 14.66 -32.76
C ILE A 80 -9.48 14.15 -32.02
N SER A 81 -8.64 15.07 -31.55
CA SER A 81 -7.42 14.72 -30.82
C SER A 81 -7.74 13.96 -29.54
N THR A 82 -8.80 14.32 -28.83
CA THR A 82 -9.22 13.63 -27.59
C THR A 82 -9.66 12.19 -27.86
N ILE A 83 -10.46 11.94 -28.92
CA ILE A 83 -10.90 10.58 -29.27
C ILE A 83 -9.71 9.76 -29.78
N LEU A 84 -8.87 10.32 -30.65
CA LEU A 84 -7.67 9.63 -31.14
C LEU A 84 -6.73 9.26 -29.99
N PHE A 85 -6.51 10.17 -29.03
CA PHE A 85 -5.66 9.93 -27.87
C PHE A 85 -6.22 8.84 -26.94
N ASN A 86 -7.53 8.86 -26.68
CA ASN A 86 -8.16 7.98 -25.70
C ASN A 86 -8.51 6.60 -26.24
N GLU A 87 -8.79 6.47 -27.54
CA GLU A 87 -9.34 5.27 -28.16
C GLU A 87 -8.42 4.60 -29.19
N THR A 88 -7.32 5.26 -29.58
CA THR A 88 -6.42 4.75 -30.63
C THR A 88 -4.94 4.84 -30.24
N LEU A 89 -4.09 4.13 -31.01
CA LEU A 89 -2.63 4.24 -30.93
C LEU A 89 -2.05 5.28 -31.90
N SER A 90 -2.90 6.06 -32.58
CA SER A 90 -2.48 7.05 -33.59
C SER A 90 -2.06 8.38 -32.94
N TYR A 91 -1.02 8.34 -32.11
CA TYR A 91 -0.55 9.52 -31.36
C TYR A 91 -0.08 10.65 -32.28
N ASP A 92 0.62 10.34 -33.37
CA ASP A 92 1.12 11.35 -34.32
C ASP A 92 -0.04 12.13 -34.96
N LEU A 93 -1.09 11.41 -35.41
CA LEU A 93 -2.28 12.03 -35.98
C LEU A 93 -3.02 12.89 -34.93
N ALA A 94 -3.08 12.43 -33.67
CA ALA A 94 -3.67 13.20 -32.58
C ALA A 94 -2.90 14.52 -32.33
N LEU A 95 -1.57 14.49 -32.39
CA LEU A 95 -0.69 15.65 -32.26
C LEU A 95 -0.86 16.64 -33.41
N ASP A 96 -0.99 16.16 -34.64
CA ASP A 96 -1.22 17.01 -35.81
C ASP A 96 -2.51 17.81 -35.68
N TYR A 97 -3.62 17.14 -35.35
CA TYR A 97 -4.90 17.81 -35.13
C TYR A 97 -4.87 18.72 -33.91
N CYS A 98 -4.13 18.36 -32.86
CA CYS A 98 -3.99 19.19 -31.67
C CYS A 98 -3.23 20.49 -32.01
N SER A 99 -2.16 20.37 -32.78
CA SER A 99 -1.33 21.49 -33.25
C SER A 99 -2.11 22.43 -34.17
N LYS A 100 -2.95 21.89 -35.08
CA LYS A 100 -3.87 22.69 -35.91
C LYS A 100 -4.86 23.49 -35.07
N GLY A 101 -5.44 22.86 -34.04
CA GLY A 101 -6.32 23.55 -33.09
C GLY A 101 -5.59 24.69 -32.35
N ILE A 102 -4.38 24.44 -31.86
CA ILE A 102 -3.56 25.45 -31.16
C ILE A 102 -3.28 26.64 -32.08
N GLN A 103 -2.93 26.40 -33.34
CA GLN A 103 -2.66 27.47 -34.31
C GLN A 103 -3.89 28.35 -34.58
N ILE A 104 -5.09 27.77 -34.65
CA ILE A 104 -6.34 28.53 -34.82
C ILE A 104 -6.59 29.43 -33.62
N CYS A 105 -6.39 28.92 -32.39
CA CYS A 105 -6.51 29.74 -31.20
C CYS A 105 -5.45 30.84 -31.15
N LYS A 106 -4.19 30.55 -31.53
CA LYS A 106 -3.08 31.52 -31.56
C LYS A 106 -3.31 32.70 -32.52
N ARG A 107 -4.01 32.47 -33.64
CA ARG A 107 -4.38 33.54 -34.57
C ARG A 107 -5.46 34.48 -34.03
N ASN A 108 -6.17 34.07 -32.99
CA ASN A 108 -7.35 34.75 -32.45
C ASN A 108 -7.27 34.94 -30.92
N GLU A 109 -6.07 35.18 -30.38
CA GLU A 109 -5.80 35.19 -28.92
C GLU A 109 -6.57 36.27 -28.13
N ASN A 110 -7.08 37.30 -28.81
CA ASN A 110 -7.87 38.35 -28.18
C ASN A 110 -9.25 37.86 -27.68
N ILE A 111 -9.70 36.67 -28.13
CA ILE A 111 -10.97 36.07 -27.72
C ILE A 111 -10.74 35.15 -26.52
N LEU A 112 -11.33 35.50 -25.37
CA LEU A 112 -11.14 34.78 -24.10
C LEU A 112 -11.50 33.29 -24.18
N GLU A 113 -12.56 32.93 -24.91
CA GLU A 113 -12.99 31.54 -25.13
C GLU A 113 -11.94 30.70 -25.88
N LEU A 114 -11.31 31.29 -26.89
CA LEU A 114 -10.26 30.65 -27.67
C LEU A 114 -8.98 30.51 -26.86
N THR A 115 -8.68 31.46 -25.96
CA THR A 115 -7.56 31.34 -25.02
C THR A 115 -7.75 30.17 -24.05
N ILE A 116 -8.96 29.97 -23.53
CA ILE A 116 -9.26 28.78 -22.68
C ILE A 116 -9.15 27.49 -23.50
N THR A 117 -9.65 27.48 -24.73
CA THR A 117 -9.55 26.32 -25.63
C THR A 117 -8.10 26.02 -26.01
N LYS A 118 -7.25 27.06 -26.20
CA LYS A 118 -5.80 26.94 -26.40
C LYS A 118 -5.14 26.21 -25.23
N LEU A 119 -5.48 26.59 -23.99
CA LEU A 119 -4.94 25.94 -22.80
C LEU A 119 -5.40 24.48 -22.68
N LYS A 120 -6.65 24.16 -23.03
CA LYS A 120 -7.15 22.77 -23.09
C LYS A 120 -6.37 21.93 -24.10
N LEU A 121 -6.12 22.49 -25.29
CA LEU A 121 -5.33 21.84 -26.33
C LEU A 121 -3.85 21.70 -25.95
N ASN A 122 -3.24 22.71 -25.32
CA ASN A 122 -1.86 22.63 -24.82
C ASN A 122 -1.73 21.53 -23.75
N TYR A 123 -2.71 21.41 -22.85
CA TYR A 123 -2.75 20.33 -21.87
C TYR A 123 -2.92 18.95 -22.52
N LEU A 124 -3.81 18.82 -23.51
CA LEU A 124 -3.98 17.57 -24.27
C LEU A 124 -2.71 17.20 -25.05
N ASN A 125 -2.04 18.17 -25.67
CA ASN A 125 -0.76 17.97 -26.35
C ASN A 125 0.28 17.39 -25.39
N PHE A 126 0.42 17.99 -24.21
CA PHE A 126 1.27 17.45 -23.15
C PHE A 126 0.89 16.00 -22.77
N GLN A 127 -0.41 15.70 -22.62
CA GLN A 127 -0.88 14.34 -22.30
C GLN A 127 -0.54 13.32 -23.39
N ILE A 128 -0.68 13.69 -24.67
CA ILE A 128 -0.34 12.83 -25.81
C ILE A 128 1.17 12.52 -25.82
N LEU A 129 2.01 13.55 -25.72
CA LEU A 129 3.47 13.37 -25.71
C LEU A 129 3.96 12.59 -24.48
N ASN A 130 3.35 12.82 -23.31
CA ASN A 130 3.67 12.07 -22.09
C ASN A 130 3.25 10.59 -22.19
N ASN A 131 2.32 10.24 -23.09
CA ASN A 131 1.94 8.85 -23.35
C ASN A 131 2.78 8.20 -24.45
N ASN A 132 3.28 8.98 -25.42
CA ASN A 132 4.14 8.53 -26.51
C ASN A 132 5.62 8.52 -26.08
N ILE A 133 5.95 7.81 -25.00
CA ILE A 133 7.25 7.92 -24.30
C ILE A 133 8.41 7.34 -25.13
N SER A 134 8.14 6.54 -26.16
CA SER A 134 9.17 5.99 -27.06
C SER A 134 9.86 7.05 -27.92
N THR A 135 9.25 8.21 -28.14
CA THR A 135 9.72 9.20 -29.12
C THR A 135 10.18 10.53 -28.52
N THR A 136 9.71 10.89 -27.31
CA THR A 136 10.01 12.20 -26.69
C THR A 136 10.88 12.10 -25.44
N SER A 137 11.95 12.90 -25.40
CA SER A 137 12.82 13.01 -24.23
C SER A 137 12.12 13.65 -23.03
N HIS A 138 12.49 13.26 -21.81
CA HIS A 138 11.90 13.82 -20.58
C HIS A 138 12.20 15.31 -20.42
N THR A 139 13.38 15.76 -20.87
CA THR A 139 13.80 17.17 -20.84
C THR A 139 12.90 18.02 -21.74
N SER A 140 12.53 17.52 -22.93
CA SER A 140 11.62 18.23 -23.84
C SER A 140 10.18 18.32 -23.30
N LEU A 141 9.70 17.29 -22.59
CA LEU A 141 8.38 17.32 -21.94
C LEU A 141 8.34 18.34 -20.80
N LEU A 142 9.40 18.39 -19.99
CA LEU A 142 9.52 19.34 -18.90
C LEU A 142 9.64 20.78 -19.42
N SER A 143 10.42 21.01 -20.48
CA SER A 143 10.52 22.33 -21.11
C SER A 143 9.20 22.78 -21.69
N LEU A 144 8.46 21.90 -22.37
CA LEU A 144 7.12 22.21 -22.88
C LEU A 144 6.19 22.70 -21.77
N LEU A 145 6.16 22.00 -20.63
CA LEU A 145 5.29 22.38 -19.51
C LEU A 145 5.74 23.71 -18.86
N ASN A 146 7.05 23.94 -18.74
CA ASN A 146 7.57 25.22 -18.25
C ASN A 146 7.19 26.38 -19.18
N ASN A 147 7.30 26.19 -20.49
CA ASN A 147 6.89 27.19 -21.50
C ASN A 147 5.39 27.47 -21.40
N ILE A 148 4.56 26.45 -21.18
CA ILE A 148 3.11 26.69 -20.94
C ILE A 148 2.89 27.58 -19.71
N ILE A 149 3.58 27.28 -18.60
CA ILE A 149 3.44 28.02 -17.33
C ILE A 149 3.95 29.46 -17.43
N GLN A 150 5.00 29.70 -18.22
CA GLN A 150 5.69 30.99 -18.32
C GLN A 150 5.11 31.88 -19.43
N ASP A 151 4.84 31.32 -20.60
CA ASP A 151 4.60 32.09 -21.82
C ASP A 151 3.17 31.99 -22.36
N GLU A 152 2.48 30.86 -22.15
CA GLU A 152 1.15 30.62 -22.77
C GLU A 152 -0.04 31.02 -21.88
N ILE A 153 0.14 31.04 -20.55
CA ILE A 153 -0.92 31.41 -19.60
C ILE A 153 -0.89 32.93 -19.38
N PRO A 154 -2.02 33.65 -19.57
CA PRO A 154 -2.10 35.08 -19.31
C PRO A 154 -1.72 35.45 -17.88
N THR A 155 -1.10 36.63 -17.69
CA THR A 155 -0.67 37.14 -16.36
C THR A 155 -1.82 37.70 -15.51
N ASP A 156 -3.02 37.78 -16.08
CA ASP A 156 -4.25 38.22 -15.39
C ASP A 156 -4.56 37.36 -14.16
N ASP A 157 -5.00 38.00 -13.06
CA ASP A 157 -5.36 37.32 -11.80
C ASP A 157 -6.41 36.20 -11.98
N SER A 158 -7.28 36.32 -12.99
CA SER A 158 -8.29 35.30 -13.30
C SER A 158 -7.71 33.98 -13.81
N PHE A 159 -6.45 33.96 -14.24
CA PHE A 159 -5.75 32.75 -14.71
C PHE A 159 -4.80 32.16 -13.67
N THR A 160 -4.63 32.80 -12.50
CA THR A 160 -3.73 32.33 -11.43
C THR A 160 -4.05 30.89 -11.02
N CYS A 161 -5.33 30.52 -10.90
CA CYS A 161 -5.73 29.15 -10.56
C CYS A 161 -5.34 28.13 -11.63
N ILE A 162 -5.41 28.52 -12.91
CA ILE A 162 -4.97 27.67 -14.03
C ILE A 162 -3.43 27.55 -14.02
N LYS A 163 -2.70 28.62 -13.69
CA LYS A 163 -1.24 28.57 -13.52
C LYS A 163 -0.83 27.61 -12.40
N LEU A 164 -1.48 27.69 -11.25
CA LEU A 164 -1.29 26.77 -10.12
C LEU A 164 -1.65 25.33 -10.49
N PHE A 165 -2.70 25.13 -11.30
CA PHE A 165 -3.04 23.82 -11.85
C PHE A 165 -1.90 23.24 -12.71
N PHE A 166 -1.31 23.99 -13.63
CA PHE A 166 -0.18 23.49 -14.43
C PHE A 166 1.07 23.23 -13.58
N GLN A 167 1.31 24.00 -12.52
CA GLN A 167 2.37 23.70 -11.54
C GLN A 167 2.08 22.39 -10.78
N PHE A 168 0.83 22.12 -10.43
CA PHE A 168 0.43 20.85 -9.85
C PHE A 168 0.62 19.68 -10.83
N ILE A 169 0.27 19.86 -12.12
CA ILE A 169 0.53 18.87 -13.18
C ILE A 169 2.03 18.59 -13.33
N LYS A 170 2.87 19.62 -13.21
CA LYS A 170 4.33 19.48 -13.20
C LYS A 170 4.79 18.59 -12.07
N PHE A 171 4.31 18.86 -10.86
CA PHE A 171 4.59 17.99 -9.72
C PHE A 171 4.11 16.55 -9.98
N GLN A 172 2.86 16.35 -10.42
CA GLN A 172 2.27 15.01 -10.58
C GLN A 172 3.04 14.13 -11.58
N ASN A 173 3.63 14.71 -12.63
CA ASN A 173 4.33 13.96 -13.67
C ASN A 173 5.86 13.89 -13.48
N PHE A 174 6.47 14.82 -12.75
CA PHE A 174 7.92 14.93 -12.63
C PHE A 174 8.46 14.84 -11.20
N ASN A 175 7.63 14.54 -10.19
CA ASN A 175 8.09 14.40 -8.80
C ASN A 175 9.25 13.39 -8.63
N VAL A 176 9.35 12.36 -9.48
CA VAL A 176 10.41 11.35 -9.45
C VAL A 176 11.79 11.94 -9.72
N LEU A 177 11.85 13.02 -10.49
CA LEU A 177 13.12 13.63 -10.90
C LEU A 177 13.70 14.54 -9.82
N TYR A 178 12.95 14.84 -8.76
CA TYR A 178 13.34 15.82 -7.76
C TYR A 178 13.42 15.23 -6.36
N LEU A 179 14.33 15.77 -5.55
CA LEU A 179 14.43 15.45 -4.13
C LEU A 179 13.15 15.83 -3.38
N PHE A 180 12.89 15.11 -2.28
CA PHE A 180 11.72 15.34 -1.43
C PHE A 180 11.55 16.80 -1.02
N GLU A 181 12.62 17.45 -0.54
CA GLU A 181 12.56 18.84 -0.05
C GLU A 181 12.05 19.80 -1.13
N LYS A 182 12.52 19.65 -2.37
CA LYS A 182 12.08 20.47 -3.49
C LYS A 182 10.61 20.24 -3.80
N ASN A 183 10.20 18.97 -3.91
CA ASN A 183 8.81 18.59 -4.16
C ASN A 183 7.85 19.11 -3.08
N PHE A 184 8.28 19.05 -1.81
CA PHE A 184 7.52 19.54 -0.67
C PHE A 184 7.39 21.06 -0.69
N ASN A 185 8.48 21.78 -0.97
CA ASN A 185 8.48 23.24 -1.08
C ASN A 185 7.60 23.72 -2.24
N ASP A 186 7.68 23.06 -3.41
CA ASP A 186 6.85 23.39 -4.57
C ASP A 186 5.35 23.23 -4.22
N LEU A 187 4.94 22.13 -3.59
CA LEU A 187 3.55 21.93 -3.16
C LEU A 187 3.09 22.91 -2.09
N ASN A 188 3.93 23.21 -1.09
CA ASN A 188 3.59 24.19 -0.05
C ASN A 188 3.44 25.59 -0.64
N SER A 189 4.25 25.94 -1.65
CA SER A 189 4.11 27.23 -2.33
C SER A 189 2.76 27.37 -3.03
N ILE A 190 2.29 26.29 -3.68
CA ILE A 190 0.95 26.23 -4.30
C ILE A 190 -0.13 26.37 -3.23
N HIS A 191 -0.01 25.62 -2.12
CA HIS A 191 -0.96 25.67 -1.01
C HIS A 191 -1.08 27.08 -0.42
N LEU A 192 0.04 27.74 -0.09
CA LEU A 192 0.05 29.10 0.46
C LEU A 192 -0.56 30.12 -0.50
N GLN A 193 -0.32 29.99 -1.80
CA GLN A 193 -0.93 30.86 -2.80
C GLN A 193 -2.44 30.64 -2.90
N LEU A 194 -2.92 29.38 -2.84
CA LEU A 194 -4.34 29.07 -2.82
C LEU A 194 -5.02 29.56 -1.54
N ASP A 195 -4.42 29.36 -0.38
CA ASP A 195 -4.94 29.86 0.90
C ASP A 195 -5.13 31.37 0.86
N ASN A 196 -4.12 32.12 0.38
CA ASN A 196 -4.22 33.56 0.22
C ASN A 196 -5.36 33.99 -0.73
N ILE A 197 -5.60 33.23 -1.81
CA ILE A 197 -6.70 33.49 -2.75
C ILE A 197 -8.05 33.20 -2.07
N ILE A 198 -8.16 32.10 -1.33
CA ILE A 198 -9.37 31.70 -0.60
C ILE A 198 -9.71 32.76 0.45
N GLU A 199 -8.75 33.18 1.27
CA GLU A 199 -8.95 34.22 2.28
C GLU A 199 -9.44 35.53 1.66
N LYS A 200 -8.81 36.00 0.58
CA LYS A 200 -9.22 37.22 -0.13
C LYS A 200 -10.63 37.11 -0.73
N SER A 201 -11.03 35.94 -1.21
CA SER A 201 -12.33 35.72 -1.87
C SER A 201 -13.48 35.43 -0.89
N THR A 202 -13.21 35.04 0.35
CA THR A 202 -14.25 34.88 1.39
C THR A 202 -15.01 36.17 1.72
N LEU A 203 -14.42 37.34 1.41
CA LEU A 203 -15.04 38.66 1.52
C LEU A 203 -16.09 38.94 0.44
N SER A 204 -16.10 38.15 -0.65
CA SER A 204 -17.01 38.28 -1.80
C SER A 204 -17.66 36.94 -2.10
N SER A 205 -18.80 36.64 -1.47
CA SER A 205 -19.54 35.38 -1.56
C SER A 205 -19.79 34.89 -2.99
N THR A 206 -18.93 34.01 -3.51
CA THR A 206 -19.01 33.47 -4.88
C THR A 206 -18.90 31.94 -4.90
N PRO A 207 -19.68 31.25 -5.76
CA PRO A 207 -19.71 29.78 -5.83
C PRO A 207 -18.38 29.13 -6.25
N SER A 208 -17.51 29.88 -6.93
CA SER A 208 -16.13 29.52 -7.27
C SER A 208 -15.25 29.22 -6.04
N LEU A 209 -15.61 29.75 -4.87
CA LEU A 209 -14.86 29.52 -3.63
C LEU A 209 -14.81 28.04 -3.26
N SER A 210 -15.91 27.31 -3.48
CA SER A 210 -15.99 25.90 -3.12
C SER A 210 -14.99 25.04 -3.91
N GLU A 211 -14.91 25.23 -5.23
CA GLU A 211 -13.98 24.50 -6.12
C GLU A 211 -12.52 24.81 -5.80
N LEU A 212 -12.20 26.05 -5.40
CA LEU A 212 -10.87 26.44 -4.94
C LEU A 212 -10.51 25.77 -3.60
N THR A 213 -11.45 25.70 -2.66
CA THR A 213 -11.24 24.97 -1.39
C THR A 213 -11.00 23.48 -1.65
N TYR A 214 -11.76 22.85 -2.54
CA TYR A 214 -11.53 21.45 -2.91
C TYR A 214 -10.18 21.24 -3.59
N PHE A 215 -9.77 22.15 -4.48
CA PHE A 215 -8.47 22.07 -5.12
C PHE A 215 -7.34 22.20 -4.09
N ASN A 216 -7.47 23.10 -3.12
CA ASN A 216 -6.52 23.22 -2.02
C ASN A 216 -6.47 21.97 -1.12
N GLN A 217 -7.63 21.36 -0.82
CA GLN A 217 -7.68 20.06 -0.13
C GLN A 217 -6.95 18.98 -0.91
N LEU A 218 -7.05 18.97 -2.25
CA LEU A 218 -6.30 18.05 -3.10
C LEU A 218 -4.79 18.26 -3.00
N ILE A 219 -4.32 19.51 -2.95
CA ILE A 219 -2.89 19.82 -2.75
C ILE A 219 -2.42 19.32 -1.38
N LEU A 220 -3.18 19.60 -0.31
CA LEU A 220 -2.86 19.11 1.04
C LEU A 220 -2.86 17.59 1.14
N VAL A 221 -3.80 16.91 0.46
CA VAL A 221 -3.82 15.45 0.34
C VAL A 221 -2.53 14.95 -0.30
N ASN A 222 -2.02 15.61 -1.35
CA ASN A 222 -0.76 15.26 -2.00
C ASN A 222 0.47 15.56 -1.13
N ILE A 223 0.43 16.62 -0.30
CA ILE A 223 1.46 16.91 0.69
C ILE A 223 1.52 15.81 1.75
N LEU A 224 0.38 15.47 2.36
CA LEU A 224 0.29 14.40 3.37
C LEU A 224 0.78 13.06 2.80
N SER A 225 0.43 12.82 1.54
CA SER A 225 0.92 11.75 0.69
C SER A 225 2.46 11.68 0.66
N GLN A 226 3.14 12.78 0.33
CA GLN A 226 4.60 12.85 0.25
C GLN A 226 5.26 12.73 1.62
N GLN A 227 4.64 13.26 2.68
CA GLN A 227 5.14 13.11 4.05
C GLN A 227 5.03 11.66 4.55
N LEU A 228 3.89 11.01 4.29
CA LEU A 228 3.66 9.60 4.63
C LEU A 228 4.66 8.69 3.95
N LEU A 229 4.99 9.03 2.72
CA LEU A 229 6.03 8.39 1.97
C LEU A 229 7.40 8.57 2.62
N ASN A 230 7.88 9.80 2.79
CA ASN A 230 9.24 10.09 3.27
C ASN A 230 9.52 9.79 4.75
N ASN A 231 8.65 9.07 5.45
CA ASN A 231 8.84 8.75 6.86
C ASN A 231 8.94 9.95 7.80
N GLU A 232 8.25 11.03 7.44
CA GLU A 232 8.05 12.18 8.32
C GLU A 232 7.35 11.78 9.64
N PRO A 233 7.62 12.49 10.75
CA PRO A 233 7.15 12.14 12.08
C PRO A 233 5.64 12.34 12.22
N LEU A 234 5.01 11.54 13.10
CA LEU A 234 3.55 11.51 13.28
C LEU A 234 2.95 12.90 13.54
N GLU A 235 3.63 13.76 14.30
CA GLU A 235 3.16 15.12 14.59
C GLU A 235 2.96 15.96 13.33
N THR A 236 3.87 15.86 12.36
CA THR A 236 3.75 16.61 11.09
C THR A 236 2.57 16.10 10.26
N LEU A 237 2.39 14.78 10.21
CA LEU A 237 1.27 14.13 9.52
C LEU A 237 -0.07 14.55 10.13
N LEU A 238 -0.17 14.55 11.45
CA LEU A 238 -1.38 14.97 12.16
C LEU A 238 -1.66 16.46 11.96
N LYS A 239 -0.65 17.33 11.96
CA LYS A 239 -0.81 18.77 11.65
C LYS A 239 -1.35 19.01 10.24
N THR A 240 -0.89 18.27 9.24
CA THR A 240 -1.42 18.37 7.87
C THR A 240 -2.85 17.84 7.81
N LEU A 241 -3.14 16.73 8.50
CA LEU A 241 -4.48 16.14 8.54
C LEU A 241 -5.51 17.04 9.23
N THR A 242 -5.14 17.71 10.33
CA THR A 242 -6.04 18.67 11.01
C THR A 242 -6.33 19.89 10.14
N LYS A 243 -5.36 20.37 9.35
CA LYS A 243 -5.58 21.43 8.35
C LYS A 243 -6.58 21.02 7.26
N ILE A 244 -6.50 19.77 6.79
CA ILE A 244 -7.48 19.25 5.82
C ILE A 244 -8.88 19.20 6.44
N GLN A 245 -8.99 18.72 7.69
CA GLN A 245 -10.25 18.66 8.42
C GLN A 245 -10.84 20.05 8.68
N SER A 246 -10.04 21.05 9.07
CA SER A 246 -10.53 22.40 9.32
C SER A 246 -11.13 23.05 8.06
N LEU A 247 -10.49 22.86 6.90
CA LEU A 247 -11.03 23.34 5.61
C LEU A 247 -12.34 22.64 5.23
N GLN A 248 -12.56 21.42 5.72
CA GLN A 248 -13.78 20.68 5.49
C GLN A 248 -14.95 21.16 6.36
N ASP A 249 -14.66 21.67 7.55
CA ASP A 249 -15.69 22.14 8.49
C ASP A 249 -16.09 23.60 8.26
N SER A 250 -15.18 24.44 7.72
CA SER A 250 -15.39 25.88 7.58
C SER A 250 -16.25 26.31 6.37
N HIS A 251 -16.29 25.53 5.28
CA HIS A 251 -16.85 26.01 4.00
C HIS A 251 -17.89 25.11 3.32
N PHE A 252 -18.48 24.13 4.02
CA PHE A 252 -19.23 23.06 3.36
C PHE A 252 -20.76 23.06 3.47
N ASN A 253 -21.40 23.07 2.30
CA ASN A 253 -22.71 22.44 2.09
C ASN A 253 -22.57 20.92 2.32
N LYS A 254 -23.22 20.39 3.36
CA LYS A 254 -23.15 18.98 3.80
C LYS A 254 -23.58 17.93 2.74
N SER A 255 -24.03 18.35 1.55
CA SER A 255 -24.74 17.52 0.56
C SER A 255 -24.04 17.31 -0.79
N SER A 256 -22.81 17.82 -1.02
CA SER A 256 -22.12 17.57 -2.31
C SER A 256 -21.47 16.18 -2.33
N THR A 257 -21.48 15.51 -3.49
CA THR A 257 -20.77 14.23 -3.71
C THR A 257 -19.26 14.39 -3.55
N LEU A 258 -18.72 15.54 -3.97
CA LEU A 258 -17.32 15.90 -3.83
C LEU A 258 -16.90 15.99 -2.35
N SER A 259 -17.75 16.56 -1.48
CA SER A 259 -17.54 16.54 -0.01
C SER A 259 -17.41 15.12 0.55
N LEU A 260 -18.24 14.19 0.07
CA LEU A 260 -18.18 12.80 0.51
C LEU A 260 -16.89 12.10 0.07
N GLN A 261 -16.38 12.39 -1.13
CA GLN A 261 -15.11 11.84 -1.63
C GLN A 261 -13.92 12.32 -0.79
N PHE A 262 -13.85 13.61 -0.43
CA PHE A 262 -12.78 14.13 0.44
C PHE A 262 -12.88 13.62 1.88
N LYS A 263 -14.09 13.50 2.45
CA LYS A 263 -14.31 12.81 3.73
C LYS A 263 -13.79 11.38 3.71
N ALA A 264 -14.07 10.66 2.62
CA ALA A 264 -13.58 9.30 2.41
C ALA A 264 -12.04 9.25 2.31
N MET A 265 -11.41 10.21 1.63
CA MET A 265 -9.94 10.33 1.58
C MET A 265 -9.35 10.50 2.99
N ILE A 266 -9.90 11.37 3.81
CA ILE A 266 -9.41 11.63 5.18
C ILE A 266 -9.49 10.36 6.02
N ILE A 267 -10.61 9.63 5.98
CA ILE A 267 -10.75 8.34 6.70
C ILE A 267 -9.71 7.32 6.23
N LEU A 268 -9.42 7.24 4.93
CA LEU A 268 -8.35 6.36 4.42
C LEU A 268 -6.98 6.77 4.97
N PHE A 269 -6.67 8.06 5.01
CA PHE A 269 -5.41 8.55 5.56
C PHE A 269 -5.29 8.28 7.06
N GLU A 270 -6.37 8.41 7.84
CA GLU A 270 -6.39 8.03 9.25
C GLU A 270 -6.05 6.55 9.44
N ILE A 271 -6.62 5.67 8.60
CA ILE A 271 -6.30 4.24 8.62
C ILE A 271 -4.83 4.02 8.25
N ILE A 272 -4.31 4.66 7.20
CA ILE A 272 -2.93 4.48 6.73
C ILE A 272 -1.91 5.00 7.76
N ILE A 273 -2.15 6.17 8.36
CA ILE A 273 -1.32 6.72 9.45
C ILE A 273 -1.31 5.73 10.62
N ASN A 274 -2.46 5.13 10.93
CA ASN A 274 -2.54 4.12 11.98
C ASN A 274 -1.88 2.78 11.59
N ILE A 275 -1.88 2.36 10.32
CA ILE A 275 -1.06 1.22 9.88
C ILE A 275 0.42 1.54 10.12
N LYS A 276 0.85 2.74 9.74
CA LYS A 276 2.24 3.16 9.84
C LYS A 276 2.74 3.20 11.27
N HIS A 277 2.04 3.87 12.19
CA HIS A 277 2.50 4.03 13.59
C HIS A 277 1.89 3.04 14.59
N TYR A 278 0.98 2.18 14.14
CA TYR A 278 0.22 1.19 14.90
C TYR A 278 -0.18 1.60 16.33
N LYS A 279 -1.40 2.16 16.47
CA LYS A 279 -2.00 2.44 17.79
C LYS A 279 -3.20 1.54 18.06
N SER A 280 -2.99 0.53 18.90
CA SER A 280 -3.97 -0.53 19.11
C SER A 280 -5.33 -0.05 19.65
N ASN A 281 -5.35 1.04 20.43
CA ASN A 281 -6.57 1.64 20.97
C ASN A 281 -7.40 2.38 19.89
N LYS A 282 -6.73 2.99 18.90
CA LYS A 282 -7.37 3.79 17.84
C LYS A 282 -8.01 2.93 16.74
N VAL A 283 -7.56 1.69 16.56
CA VAL A 283 -8.09 0.79 15.50
C VAL A 283 -9.61 0.63 15.61
N ASN A 284 -10.14 0.42 16.82
CA ASN A 284 -11.57 0.22 17.02
C ASN A 284 -12.37 1.52 16.78
N GLU A 285 -11.83 2.66 17.18
CA GLU A 285 -12.45 3.97 16.96
C GLU A 285 -12.56 4.29 15.46
N ILE A 286 -11.45 4.13 14.72
CA ILE A 286 -11.40 4.33 13.27
C ILE A 286 -12.37 3.37 12.57
N ALA A 287 -12.41 2.10 12.98
CA ALA A 287 -13.35 1.12 12.42
C ALA A 287 -14.81 1.50 12.67
N GLN A 288 -15.15 2.01 13.87
CA GLN A 288 -16.48 2.50 14.17
C GLN A 288 -16.84 3.75 13.35
N ASN A 289 -15.90 4.68 13.18
CA ASN A 289 -16.09 5.88 12.36
C ASN A 289 -16.35 5.52 10.89
N LEU A 290 -15.56 4.60 10.33
CA LEU A 290 -15.79 4.05 8.99
C LEU A 290 -17.19 3.41 8.86
N LEU A 291 -17.58 2.56 9.82
CA LEU A 291 -18.89 1.91 9.79
C LEU A 291 -20.04 2.91 9.90
N LYS A 292 -19.92 3.93 10.75
CA LYS A 292 -20.89 5.03 10.86
C LYS A 292 -20.98 5.80 9.53
N PHE A 293 -19.84 6.13 8.92
CA PHE A 293 -19.78 6.82 7.63
C PHE A 293 -20.46 6.02 6.51
N ILE A 294 -20.14 4.72 6.38
CA ILE A 294 -20.75 3.83 5.39
C ILE A 294 -22.25 3.69 5.63
N LYS A 295 -22.69 3.54 6.89
CA LYS A 295 -24.12 3.45 7.24
C LYS A 295 -24.86 4.73 6.89
N ASN A 296 -24.31 5.90 7.21
CA ASN A 296 -24.92 7.19 6.90
C ASN A 296 -25.12 7.38 5.39
N ILE A 297 -24.13 6.98 4.58
CA ILE A 297 -24.25 7.02 3.12
C ILE A 297 -25.34 6.05 2.64
N LYS A 298 -25.39 4.82 3.17
CA LYS A 298 -26.40 3.81 2.78
C LYS A 298 -27.83 4.20 3.21
N LEU A 299 -28.01 4.73 4.41
CA LEU A 299 -29.32 5.12 4.96
C LEU A 299 -29.93 6.32 4.22
N ASN A 300 -29.11 7.28 3.80
CA ASN A 300 -29.55 8.41 2.97
C ASN A 300 -30.06 7.97 1.58
N ASN A 301 -29.74 6.74 1.15
CA ASN A 301 -30.14 6.15 -0.14
C ASN A 301 -31.43 5.32 -0.08
N SER A 302 -31.95 4.97 1.10
CA SER A 302 -33.22 4.23 1.21
C SER A 302 -34.43 5.05 0.73
N ASN A 303 -34.27 6.36 0.54
CA ASN A 303 -35.26 7.23 -0.09
C ASN A 303 -35.02 7.31 -1.60
N PRO A 304 -35.94 6.80 -2.46
CA PRO A 304 -35.76 6.76 -3.92
C PRO A 304 -35.63 8.14 -4.58
N LYS A 305 -36.02 9.22 -3.89
CA LYS A 305 -35.83 10.62 -4.34
C LYS A 305 -34.39 11.14 -4.14
N ASN A 306 -33.54 10.47 -3.34
CA ASN A 306 -32.17 10.88 -3.00
C ASN A 306 -31.05 10.02 -3.63
N ASN A 307 -31.38 9.10 -4.54
CA ASN A 307 -30.42 8.24 -5.25
C ASN A 307 -29.31 8.98 -6.03
N LYS A 308 -29.38 10.31 -6.14
CA LYS A 308 -28.33 11.17 -6.74
C LYS A 308 -27.07 11.33 -5.89
N LEU A 309 -27.07 11.01 -4.59
CA LEU A 309 -25.93 11.27 -3.70
C LEU A 309 -24.89 10.15 -3.61
N LEU A 310 -25.14 8.96 -4.19
CA LEU A 310 -24.14 7.90 -4.16
C LEU A 310 -23.02 8.21 -5.18
N TRP A 311 -21.81 8.43 -4.66
CA TRP A 311 -20.59 8.53 -5.46
C TRP A 311 -20.34 7.21 -6.21
N THR A 312 -20.75 7.19 -7.47
CA THR A 312 -20.62 6.05 -8.40
C THR A 312 -19.53 6.29 -9.44
N SER A 313 -19.21 7.55 -9.76
CA SER A 313 -18.15 7.90 -10.68
C SER A 313 -16.78 7.73 -10.05
N SER A 314 -15.83 7.14 -10.78
CA SER A 314 -14.42 7.12 -10.39
C SER A 314 -13.71 8.44 -10.69
N LYS A 315 -14.45 9.53 -10.96
CA LYS A 315 -13.91 10.81 -11.41
C LYS A 315 -14.26 11.93 -10.43
N ILE A 316 -13.28 12.78 -10.17
CA ILE A 316 -13.37 14.02 -9.40
C ILE A 316 -13.21 15.17 -10.40
N SER A 317 -14.28 15.95 -10.60
CA SER A 317 -14.30 17.05 -11.55
C SER A 317 -14.25 18.40 -10.84
N PHE A 318 -13.35 19.28 -11.28
CA PHE A 318 -13.22 20.68 -10.86
C PHE A 318 -13.44 21.57 -12.07
N ASN A 319 -14.18 22.68 -11.93
CA ASN A 319 -14.32 23.65 -13.01
C ASN A 319 -13.75 25.00 -12.58
N PHE A 320 -12.51 25.31 -12.96
CA PHE A 320 -11.96 26.62 -12.63
C PHE A 320 -12.70 27.70 -13.44
N THR A 321 -13.47 28.53 -12.76
CA THR A 321 -14.18 29.66 -13.36
C THR A 321 -13.21 30.81 -13.63
N VAL A 322 -13.08 31.17 -14.90
CA VAL A 322 -12.43 32.38 -15.39
C VAL A 322 -13.50 33.48 -15.55
N LYS A 323 -13.07 34.74 -15.76
CA LYS A 323 -13.97 35.88 -16.07
C LYS A 323 -15.08 35.48 -17.06
N HIS A 324 -16.28 36.04 -16.87
CA HIS A 324 -17.47 35.80 -17.71
C HIS A 324 -18.02 34.35 -17.69
N ASN A 325 -17.95 33.65 -16.55
CA ASN A 325 -18.47 32.28 -16.37
C ASN A 325 -17.85 31.22 -17.29
N LEU A 326 -16.73 31.52 -17.95
CA LEU A 326 -16.02 30.53 -18.74
C LEU A 326 -15.27 29.58 -17.82
N THR A 327 -15.30 28.29 -18.12
CA THR A 327 -14.74 27.26 -17.24
C THR A 327 -13.62 26.46 -17.90
N PHE A 328 -12.59 26.18 -17.10
CA PHE A 328 -11.57 25.19 -17.38
C PHE A 328 -11.87 23.93 -16.55
N PRO A 329 -12.47 22.88 -17.17
CA PRO A 329 -12.76 21.63 -16.50
C PRO A 329 -11.47 20.81 -16.33
N PHE A 330 -11.34 20.21 -15.15
CA PHE A 330 -10.27 19.30 -14.79
C PHE A 330 -10.88 18.06 -14.17
N GLU A 331 -10.51 16.88 -14.67
CA GLU A 331 -10.96 15.60 -14.14
C GLU A 331 -9.78 14.77 -13.62
N LEU A 332 -9.92 14.24 -12.41
CA LEU A 332 -9.00 13.28 -11.83
C LEU A 332 -9.69 11.94 -11.62
N ASN A 333 -8.97 10.86 -11.95
CA ASN A 333 -9.41 9.52 -11.58
C ASN A 333 -9.14 9.30 -10.09
N TRP A 334 -10.13 8.77 -9.38
CA TRP A 334 -10.11 8.33 -7.99
C TRP A 334 -10.82 6.96 -7.91
N LEU A 335 -11.21 6.53 -6.71
CA LEU A 335 -11.96 5.32 -6.47
C LEU A 335 -13.44 5.52 -6.79
N THR A 336 -14.21 4.44 -6.80
CA THR A 336 -15.68 4.47 -6.62
C THR A 336 -16.03 4.18 -5.16
N PHE A 337 -17.28 4.40 -4.73
CA PHE A 337 -17.70 4.04 -3.38
C PHE A 337 -17.48 2.54 -3.05
N LYS A 338 -17.69 1.63 -4.02
CA LYS A 338 -17.43 0.20 -3.84
C LYS A 338 -15.95 -0.09 -3.63
N GLU A 339 -15.09 0.55 -4.43
CA GLU A 339 -13.63 0.40 -4.33
C GLU A 339 -13.09 0.99 -3.03
N PHE A 340 -13.57 2.16 -2.61
CA PHE A 340 -13.26 2.75 -1.30
C PHE A 340 -13.64 1.81 -0.15
N ASN A 341 -14.85 1.24 -0.20
CA ASN A 341 -15.32 0.33 0.83
C ASN A 341 -14.41 -0.91 0.91
N MET A 342 -14.06 -1.50 -0.23
CA MET A 342 -13.15 -2.63 -0.33
C MET A 342 -11.76 -2.30 0.22
N ILE A 343 -11.15 -1.19 -0.22
CA ILE A 343 -9.80 -0.77 0.22
C ILE A 343 -9.78 -0.43 1.71
N SER A 344 -10.83 0.20 2.23
CA SER A 344 -10.93 0.53 3.65
C SER A 344 -10.97 -0.72 4.53
N TYR A 345 -11.76 -1.73 4.15
CA TYR A 345 -11.78 -3.01 4.85
C TYR A 345 -10.48 -3.78 4.72
N PHE A 346 -9.83 -3.73 3.55
CA PHE A 346 -8.51 -4.31 3.35
C PHE A 346 -7.48 -3.73 4.33
N TYR A 347 -7.38 -2.40 4.41
CA TYR A 347 -6.45 -1.73 5.33
C TYR A 347 -6.77 -1.97 6.81
N LEU A 348 -8.06 -2.03 7.17
CA LEU A 348 -8.46 -2.43 8.52
C LEU A 348 -8.09 -3.90 8.82
N SER A 349 -8.18 -4.80 7.83
CA SER A 349 -7.75 -6.19 7.98
C SER A 349 -6.27 -6.27 8.30
N ILE A 350 -5.44 -5.44 7.64
CA ILE A 350 -4.01 -5.30 7.93
C ILE A 350 -3.79 -4.79 9.35
N CYS A 351 -4.51 -3.74 9.79
CA CYS A 351 -4.42 -3.25 11.18
C CYS A 351 -4.71 -4.36 12.21
N TYR A 352 -5.76 -5.15 11.98
CA TYR A 352 -6.11 -6.25 12.88
C TYR A 352 -5.17 -7.45 12.78
N SER A 353 -4.43 -7.60 11.67
CA SER A 353 -3.51 -8.72 11.46
C SER A 353 -2.38 -8.76 12.49
N TYR A 354 -1.94 -7.61 13.01
CA TYR A 354 -0.95 -7.50 14.10
C TYR A 354 -1.40 -8.19 15.41
N LYS A 355 -2.71 -8.34 15.63
CA LYS A 355 -3.29 -9.03 16.79
C LYS A 355 -3.88 -10.39 16.45
N SER A 356 -3.44 -11.00 15.35
CA SER A 356 -3.96 -12.33 14.96
C SER A 356 -3.64 -13.42 15.98
N TRP A 357 -2.57 -13.26 16.77
CA TRP A 357 -2.18 -14.15 17.86
C TRP A 357 -3.20 -14.23 19.01
N ASP A 358 -4.12 -13.25 19.14
CA ASP A 358 -5.19 -13.18 20.16
C ASP A 358 -6.38 -14.10 19.80
N ASN A 359 -6.32 -14.88 18.72
CA ASN A 359 -7.32 -15.88 18.29
C ASN A 359 -8.77 -15.37 18.12
N LYS A 360 -9.00 -14.05 18.12
CA LYS A 360 -10.32 -13.44 17.93
C LYS A 360 -10.77 -13.44 16.46
N ASN A 361 -9.93 -13.88 15.53
CA ASN A 361 -10.18 -14.03 14.09
C ASN A 361 -10.86 -12.81 13.44
N LYS A 362 -10.55 -11.60 13.93
CA LYS A 362 -11.12 -10.34 13.40
C LYS A 362 -10.57 -10.03 12.02
N SER A 363 -9.27 -10.22 11.81
CA SER A 363 -8.60 -10.06 10.52
C SER A 363 -9.22 -10.98 9.46
N ASP A 364 -9.41 -12.27 9.77
CA ASP A 364 -9.97 -13.25 8.82
C ASP A 364 -11.38 -12.87 8.34
N LYS A 365 -12.25 -12.46 9.27
CA LYS A 365 -13.61 -12.02 8.93
C LYS A 365 -13.59 -10.81 8.01
N LEU A 366 -12.67 -9.87 8.22
CA LEU A 366 -12.55 -8.70 7.36
C LEU A 366 -11.91 -9.05 6.01
N PHE A 367 -10.96 -9.99 5.98
CA PHE A 367 -10.37 -10.50 4.75
C PHE A 367 -11.39 -11.25 3.88
N THR A 368 -12.27 -12.07 4.46
CA THR A 368 -13.34 -12.73 3.71
C THR A 368 -14.37 -11.73 3.18
N LEU A 369 -14.75 -10.74 3.99
CA LEU A 369 -15.60 -9.63 3.54
C LEU A 369 -14.95 -8.86 2.39
N THR A 370 -13.66 -8.57 2.47
CA THR A 370 -12.91 -7.89 1.41
C THR A 370 -12.89 -8.73 0.13
N ASN A 371 -12.67 -10.04 0.24
CA ASN A 371 -12.67 -10.94 -0.92
C ASN A 371 -14.05 -11.00 -1.59
N ASN A 372 -15.13 -11.06 -0.80
CA ASN A 372 -16.49 -11.02 -1.32
C ASN A 372 -16.77 -9.70 -2.04
N LEU A 373 -16.40 -8.56 -1.43
CA LEU A 373 -16.55 -7.24 -2.06
C LEU A 373 -15.68 -7.09 -3.31
N LEU A 374 -14.51 -7.72 -3.36
CA LEU A 374 -13.60 -7.66 -4.51
C LEU A 374 -14.13 -8.50 -5.68
N ASN A 375 -14.72 -9.66 -5.38
CA ASN A 375 -15.47 -10.45 -6.35
C ASN A 375 -16.69 -9.67 -6.85
N ASP A 376 -17.44 -9.04 -5.95
CA ASP A 376 -18.55 -8.16 -6.31
C ASP A 376 -18.07 -6.98 -7.15
N VAL A 377 -16.93 -6.34 -6.87
CA VAL A 377 -16.38 -5.26 -7.72
C VAL A 377 -16.01 -5.78 -9.09
N SER A 378 -15.44 -6.99 -9.19
CA SER A 378 -15.13 -7.61 -10.48
C SER A 378 -16.36 -8.02 -11.30
N VAL A 379 -17.50 -8.27 -10.65
CA VAL A 379 -18.78 -8.67 -11.28
C VAL A 379 -19.73 -7.48 -11.49
N SER A 380 -19.70 -6.48 -10.62
CA SER A 380 -20.73 -5.44 -10.46
C SER A 380 -20.22 -4.01 -10.65
N SER A 381 -19.04 -3.80 -11.24
CA SER A 381 -18.46 -2.48 -11.53
C SER A 381 -19.27 -1.72 -12.59
N SER A 382 -20.53 -1.38 -12.32
CA SER A 382 -21.39 -0.48 -13.10
C SER A 382 -20.85 0.96 -13.19
N SER A 383 -19.57 1.20 -12.91
CA SER A 383 -18.91 2.46 -13.23
C SER A 383 -18.83 2.58 -14.75
N ASN A 384 -19.28 3.71 -15.27
CA ASN A 384 -19.20 4.10 -16.67
C ASN A 384 -17.73 4.23 -17.10
N SER A 385 -17.03 3.11 -17.32
CA SER A 385 -15.73 3.11 -17.98
C SER A 385 -15.97 3.55 -19.43
N SER A 386 -15.59 4.79 -19.74
CA SER A 386 -15.81 5.35 -21.07
C SER A 386 -15.02 4.55 -22.12
N THR A 387 -13.74 4.29 -21.87
CA THR A 387 -12.84 3.65 -22.86
C THR A 387 -12.51 2.20 -22.49
N ILE A 388 -12.14 1.38 -23.49
CA ILE A 388 -11.64 0.01 -23.24
C ILE A 388 -10.37 0.05 -22.38
N PHE A 389 -9.45 0.97 -22.66
CA PHE A 389 -8.22 1.14 -21.87
C PHE A 389 -8.50 1.42 -20.38
N SER A 390 -9.53 2.23 -20.07
CA SER A 390 -9.93 2.46 -18.67
C SER A 390 -10.46 1.20 -17.98
N SER A 391 -11.07 0.28 -18.74
CA SER A 391 -11.54 -1.00 -18.21
C SER A 391 -10.39 -1.99 -17.97
N GLU A 392 -9.42 -2.04 -18.88
CA GLU A 392 -8.21 -2.88 -18.73
C GLU A 392 -7.39 -2.46 -17.51
N THR A 393 -7.17 -1.15 -17.33
CA THR A 393 -6.48 -0.63 -16.13
C THR A 393 -7.22 -0.97 -14.84
N GLN A 394 -8.55 -0.93 -14.83
CA GLN A 394 -9.35 -1.37 -13.68
C GLN A 394 -9.23 -2.88 -13.40
N ILE A 395 -9.18 -3.71 -14.44
CA ILE A 395 -8.97 -5.17 -14.32
C ILE A 395 -7.60 -5.45 -13.72
N ILE A 396 -6.54 -4.82 -14.25
CA ILE A 396 -5.17 -4.99 -13.76
C ILE A 396 -5.08 -4.54 -12.29
N ARG A 397 -5.69 -3.40 -11.94
CA ARG A 397 -5.77 -2.91 -10.56
C ARG A 397 -6.46 -3.93 -9.64
N THR A 398 -7.57 -4.50 -10.07
CA THR A 398 -8.32 -5.50 -9.31
C THR A 398 -7.50 -6.78 -9.09
N ASN A 399 -6.83 -7.27 -10.14
CA ASN A 399 -5.96 -8.45 -10.06
C ASN A 399 -4.78 -8.20 -9.13
N TYR A 400 -4.17 -7.01 -9.20
CA TYR A 400 -3.12 -6.60 -8.29
C TYR A 400 -3.60 -6.63 -6.83
N THR A 401 -4.76 -6.04 -6.54
CA THR A 401 -5.35 -6.07 -5.19
C THR A 401 -5.68 -7.49 -4.71
N LYS A 402 -6.12 -8.40 -5.61
CA LYS A 402 -6.34 -9.83 -5.27
C LYS A 402 -5.06 -10.51 -4.80
N ILE A 403 -3.95 -10.29 -5.50
CA ILE A 403 -2.65 -10.87 -5.13
C ILE A 403 -2.21 -10.32 -3.76
N PHE A 404 -2.34 -9.00 -3.54
CA PHE A 404 -2.01 -8.37 -2.26
C PHE A 404 -2.88 -8.88 -1.10
N LEU A 405 -4.17 -9.10 -1.34
CA LEU A 405 -5.07 -9.68 -0.36
C LEU A 405 -4.58 -11.06 0.10
N SER A 406 -4.23 -11.95 -0.84
CA SER A 406 -3.70 -13.27 -0.52
C SER A 406 -2.35 -13.21 0.21
N ILE A 407 -1.48 -12.27 -0.16
CA ILE A 407 -0.20 -12.06 0.53
C ILE A 407 -0.41 -11.66 2.01
N TYR A 408 -1.30 -10.70 2.29
CA TYR A 408 -1.54 -10.26 3.66
C TYR A 408 -2.36 -11.26 4.49
N GLN A 409 -3.21 -12.07 3.86
CA GLN A 409 -3.81 -13.23 4.52
C GLN A 409 -2.74 -14.21 4.97
N LEU A 410 -1.78 -14.53 4.09
CA LEU A 410 -0.66 -15.41 4.44
C LEU A 410 0.21 -14.83 5.56
N PHE A 411 0.48 -13.53 5.57
CA PHE A 411 1.15 -12.88 6.72
C PHE A 411 0.34 -13.01 8.02
N SER A 412 -0.98 -12.87 7.94
CA SER A 412 -1.86 -13.05 9.11
C SER A 412 -1.83 -14.47 9.65
N ASP A 413 -1.71 -15.48 8.78
CA ASP A 413 -1.63 -16.90 9.15
C ASP A 413 -0.25 -17.24 9.72
N ILE A 414 0.82 -16.70 9.14
CA ILE A 414 2.19 -16.74 9.68
C ILE A 414 2.25 -16.20 11.11
N ILE A 415 1.53 -15.11 11.41
CA ILE A 415 1.46 -14.53 12.77
C ILE A 415 0.72 -15.45 13.76
N LYS A 416 -0.22 -16.27 13.29
CA LYS A 416 -0.92 -17.28 14.10
C LYS A 416 -0.13 -18.58 14.30
N ASP A 417 1.07 -18.65 13.74
CA ASP A 417 1.85 -19.88 13.64
C ASP A 417 1.20 -20.97 12.76
N ASP A 418 0.35 -20.57 11.81
CA ASP A 418 -0.20 -21.44 10.75
C ASP A 418 0.67 -21.30 9.50
N TYR A 419 1.77 -22.05 9.46
CA TYR A 419 2.76 -22.01 8.37
C TYR A 419 2.49 -23.12 7.35
N PRO A 420 1.95 -22.82 6.16
CA PRO A 420 1.83 -23.82 5.11
C PRO A 420 3.22 -24.19 4.57
N THR A 421 3.41 -25.47 4.20
CA THR A 421 4.52 -25.82 3.31
C THR A 421 4.28 -25.19 1.93
N ILE A 422 5.33 -25.02 1.13
CA ILE A 422 5.18 -24.46 -0.22
C ILE A 422 4.26 -25.33 -1.09
N GLU A 423 4.32 -26.65 -0.94
CA GLU A 423 3.42 -27.57 -1.63
C GLU A 423 1.96 -27.39 -1.19
N GLN A 424 1.72 -27.13 0.10
CA GLN A 424 0.39 -26.81 0.61
C GLN A 424 -0.08 -25.44 0.12
N LEU A 425 0.80 -24.45 0.09
CA LEU A 425 0.52 -23.10 -0.44
C LEU A 425 0.08 -23.17 -1.91
N LEU A 426 0.78 -24.00 -2.70
CA LEU A 426 0.47 -24.23 -4.12
C LEU A 426 -0.88 -24.95 -4.34
N LYS A 427 -1.37 -25.72 -3.36
CA LYS A 427 -2.63 -26.48 -3.44
C LYS A 427 -3.82 -25.80 -2.75
N ASN A 428 -3.58 -24.87 -1.83
CA ASN A 428 -4.63 -24.29 -1.00
C ASN A 428 -5.46 -23.25 -1.76
N GLU A 429 -6.78 -23.43 -1.80
CA GLU A 429 -7.70 -22.51 -2.48
C GLU A 429 -7.64 -21.08 -1.91
N ARG A 430 -7.27 -20.91 -0.63
CA ARG A 430 -7.12 -19.59 0.00
C ARG A 430 -6.07 -18.71 -0.69
N TYR A 431 -5.02 -19.32 -1.26
CA TYR A 431 -3.91 -18.59 -1.89
C TYR A 431 -3.86 -18.77 -3.41
N LYS A 432 -4.97 -19.20 -4.02
CA LYS A 432 -5.08 -19.50 -5.47
C LYS A 432 -4.55 -18.39 -6.37
N GLU A 433 -4.75 -17.13 -5.99
CA GLU A 433 -4.31 -15.98 -6.79
C GLU A 433 -2.78 -15.82 -6.82
N ILE A 434 -2.07 -16.21 -5.75
CA ILE A 434 -0.60 -16.25 -5.74
C ILE A 434 -0.09 -17.32 -6.72
N ASN A 435 -0.73 -18.49 -6.73
CA ASN A 435 -0.33 -19.60 -7.59
C ASN A 435 -0.53 -19.27 -9.07
N LYS A 436 -1.72 -18.74 -9.41
CA LYS A 436 -2.00 -18.23 -10.76
C LYS A 436 -1.00 -17.17 -11.19
N PHE A 437 -0.65 -16.27 -10.28
CA PHE A 437 0.33 -15.22 -10.55
C PHE A 437 1.70 -15.82 -10.88
N MET A 438 2.20 -16.73 -10.04
CA MET A 438 3.50 -17.37 -10.23
C MET A 438 3.57 -18.18 -11.53
N GLU A 439 2.54 -18.96 -11.84
CA GLU A 439 2.46 -19.70 -13.10
C GLU A 439 2.48 -18.76 -14.31
N SER A 440 1.67 -17.70 -14.28
CA SER A 440 1.56 -16.75 -15.39
C SER A 440 2.83 -15.92 -15.58
N TYR A 441 3.49 -15.55 -14.48
CA TYR A 441 4.75 -14.81 -14.49
C TYR A 441 5.89 -15.68 -15.06
N ASN A 442 6.03 -16.92 -14.58
CA ASN A 442 7.07 -17.84 -15.06
C ASN A 442 6.87 -18.30 -16.51
N THR A 443 5.62 -18.40 -16.95
CA THR A 443 5.29 -18.76 -18.34
C THR A 443 5.33 -17.57 -19.31
N GLY A 444 5.61 -16.36 -18.82
CA GLY A 444 5.69 -15.16 -19.66
C GLY A 444 4.35 -14.75 -20.28
N LYS A 445 3.22 -15.08 -19.64
CA LYS A 445 1.87 -14.78 -20.15
C LYS A 445 1.46 -13.32 -19.96
N TYR A 446 2.15 -12.59 -19.08
CA TYR A 446 1.88 -11.19 -18.82
C TYR A 446 2.45 -10.29 -19.91
N SER A 447 1.71 -9.24 -20.26
CA SER A 447 2.21 -8.18 -21.15
C SER A 447 3.36 -7.41 -20.50
N ASN A 448 4.18 -6.75 -21.32
CA ASN A 448 5.25 -5.86 -20.82
C ASN A 448 4.72 -4.78 -19.87
N TYR A 449 3.48 -4.30 -20.11
CA TYR A 449 2.79 -3.34 -19.26
C TYR A 449 2.47 -3.93 -17.87
N GLU A 450 1.95 -5.15 -17.82
CA GLU A 450 1.65 -5.88 -16.57
C GLU A 450 2.91 -6.25 -15.80
N ILE A 451 3.97 -6.68 -16.48
CA ILE A 451 5.25 -7.05 -15.86
C ILE A 451 5.83 -5.87 -15.07
N ILE A 452 5.80 -4.65 -15.63
CA ILE A 452 6.27 -3.44 -14.94
C ILE A 452 5.55 -3.21 -13.61
N ILE A 453 4.27 -3.57 -13.53
CA ILE A 453 3.43 -3.40 -12.34
C ILE A 453 3.72 -4.51 -11.33
N TYR A 454 3.77 -5.75 -11.82
CA TYR A 454 3.91 -6.94 -10.99
C TYR A 454 5.33 -7.20 -10.48
N ASN A 455 6.37 -6.61 -11.10
CA ASN A 455 7.75 -6.70 -10.61
C ASN A 455 7.90 -6.21 -9.16
N ASN A 456 7.05 -5.28 -8.72
CA ASN A 456 7.03 -4.79 -7.34
C ASN A 456 6.59 -5.86 -6.31
N ILE A 457 5.92 -6.92 -6.74
CA ILE A 457 5.41 -8.01 -5.88
C ILE A 457 6.50 -9.03 -5.58
N ILE A 458 7.44 -9.23 -6.52
CA ILE A 458 8.45 -10.28 -6.45
C ILE A 458 9.29 -10.26 -5.16
N PRO A 459 9.82 -9.11 -4.69
CA PRO A 459 10.59 -9.07 -3.43
C PRO A 459 9.77 -9.51 -2.21
N LEU A 460 8.46 -9.22 -2.19
CA LEU A 460 7.56 -9.63 -1.10
C LEU A 460 7.34 -11.15 -1.11
N LEU A 461 7.20 -11.76 -2.29
CA LEU A 461 7.09 -13.22 -2.42
C LEU A 461 8.38 -13.92 -1.99
N TYR A 462 9.55 -13.37 -2.34
CA TYR A 462 10.82 -13.90 -1.85
C TYR A 462 10.93 -13.83 -0.33
N LEU A 463 10.42 -12.76 0.30
CA LEU A 463 10.41 -12.65 1.76
C LEU A 463 9.55 -13.75 2.39
N ILE A 464 8.35 -13.97 1.85
CA ILE A 464 7.43 -15.03 2.31
C ILE A 464 8.07 -16.41 2.17
N PHE A 465 8.67 -16.71 1.02
CA PHE A 465 9.37 -17.98 0.82
C PHE A 465 10.53 -18.12 1.79
N ALA A 466 11.31 -17.06 2.02
CA ALA A 466 12.39 -17.09 3.00
C ALA A 466 11.89 -17.44 4.41
N MET A 467 10.76 -16.86 4.84
CA MET A 467 10.14 -17.14 6.14
C MET A 467 9.60 -18.58 6.24
N ILE A 468 8.91 -19.07 5.21
CA ILE A 468 8.39 -20.45 5.17
C ILE A 468 9.53 -21.46 5.22
N TYR A 469 10.57 -21.29 4.39
CA TYR A 469 11.75 -22.15 4.42
C TYR A 469 12.50 -22.08 5.75
N GLN A 470 12.58 -20.90 6.37
CA GLN A 470 13.18 -20.73 7.69
C GLN A 470 12.43 -21.53 8.76
N ARG A 471 11.10 -21.47 8.77
CA ARG A 471 10.26 -22.20 9.73
C ARG A 471 10.35 -23.71 9.53
N ASN A 472 10.42 -24.17 8.29
CA ASN A 472 10.47 -25.58 7.93
C ASN A 472 11.88 -26.22 8.06
N GLY A 473 12.88 -25.48 8.54
CA GLY A 473 14.25 -25.99 8.75
C GLY A 473 15.14 -26.00 7.50
N GLU A 474 14.67 -25.46 6.37
CA GLU A 474 15.42 -25.38 5.11
C GLU A 474 16.30 -24.12 5.06
N HIS A 475 17.23 -24.03 6.01
CA HIS A 475 17.99 -22.81 6.31
C HIS A 475 18.79 -22.25 5.13
N TYR A 476 19.41 -23.09 4.30
CA TYR A 476 20.18 -22.62 3.14
C TYR A 476 19.29 -22.04 2.02
N LYS A 477 18.09 -22.60 1.80
CA LYS A 477 17.15 -22.03 0.83
C LYS A 477 16.61 -20.69 1.31
N SER A 478 16.27 -20.61 2.59
CA SER A 478 15.87 -19.35 3.24
C SER A 478 16.95 -18.27 3.08
N LEU A 479 18.21 -18.60 3.39
CA LEU A 479 19.36 -17.68 3.24
C LEU A 479 19.50 -17.17 1.80
N LYS A 480 19.33 -18.04 0.80
CA LYS A 480 19.39 -17.66 -0.62
C LYS A 480 18.37 -16.58 -0.96
N TYR A 481 17.11 -16.73 -0.53
CA TYR A 481 16.06 -15.74 -0.81
C TYR A 481 16.30 -14.42 -0.07
N TYR A 482 16.71 -14.46 1.19
CA TYR A 482 17.08 -13.25 1.93
C TYR A 482 18.23 -12.48 1.25
N ILE A 483 19.26 -13.19 0.75
CA ILE A 483 20.37 -12.58 0.01
C ILE A 483 19.88 -12.01 -1.33
N GLN A 484 19.04 -12.71 -2.07
CA GLN A 484 18.50 -12.23 -3.35
C GLN A 484 17.76 -10.90 -3.21
N ILE A 485 16.98 -10.72 -2.14
CA ILE A 485 16.30 -9.45 -1.85
C ILE A 485 17.34 -8.34 -1.61
N ARG A 486 18.41 -8.63 -0.85
CA ARG A 486 19.49 -7.68 -0.57
C ARG A 486 20.33 -7.33 -1.80
N THR A 487 20.62 -8.29 -2.68
CA THR A 487 21.38 -8.03 -3.92
C THR A 487 20.57 -7.22 -4.93
N ASN A 488 19.25 -7.46 -5.00
CA ASN A 488 18.35 -6.64 -5.82
C ASN A 488 18.27 -5.19 -5.33
N PHE A 489 18.54 -4.95 -4.05
CA PHE A 489 18.66 -3.59 -3.51
C PHE A 489 19.97 -2.91 -3.90
N LEU A 490 21.10 -3.62 -3.77
CA LEU A 490 22.44 -3.07 -4.03
C LEU A 490 22.72 -2.82 -5.52
N ASN A 491 22.10 -3.59 -6.41
CA ASN A 491 22.37 -3.55 -7.86
C ASN A 491 21.42 -2.65 -8.66
N ASN A 492 20.47 -1.95 -8.02
CA ASN A 492 19.61 -0.99 -8.69
C ASN A 492 20.37 0.33 -8.96
N THR A 493 21.26 0.31 -9.93
CA THR A 493 21.70 1.54 -10.59
C THR A 493 20.50 2.14 -11.30
N ILE A 494 20.16 3.39 -10.95
CA ILE A 494 18.97 4.09 -11.43
C ILE A 494 19.18 4.42 -12.92
N ASP A 495 18.61 3.62 -13.83
CA ASP A 495 18.38 4.05 -15.21
C ASP A 495 17.18 5.02 -15.22
N ASP A 496 17.45 6.33 -15.17
CA ASP A 496 16.44 7.40 -15.06
C ASP A 496 15.32 7.33 -16.11
N THR A 497 15.62 6.80 -17.29
CA THR A 497 14.66 6.67 -18.41
C THR A 497 13.68 5.51 -18.21
N LYS A 498 14.18 4.37 -17.72
CA LYS A 498 13.34 3.20 -17.41
C LYS A 498 12.47 3.49 -16.19
N THR A 499 12.99 4.18 -15.17
CA THR A 499 12.23 4.52 -13.95
C THR A 499 11.09 5.50 -14.22
N PHE A 500 11.29 6.48 -15.11
CA PHE A 500 10.23 7.42 -15.49
C PHE A 500 9.11 6.75 -16.31
N GLN A 501 9.44 5.91 -17.30
CA GLN A 501 8.45 5.11 -18.05
C GLN A 501 7.61 4.23 -17.12
N GLN A 502 8.30 3.63 -16.16
CA GLN A 502 7.72 2.82 -15.12
C GLN A 502 6.80 3.60 -14.15
N PHE A 503 7.08 4.88 -13.89
CA PHE A 503 6.26 5.77 -13.06
C PHE A 503 5.00 6.24 -13.77
N THR A 504 5.13 6.71 -15.01
CA THR A 504 4.01 7.16 -15.84
C THR A 504 2.99 6.04 -16.06
N ILE A 505 3.45 4.82 -16.33
CA ILE A 505 2.59 3.62 -16.44
C ILE A 505 1.83 3.35 -15.13
N GLN A 506 2.49 3.50 -13.99
CA GLN A 506 1.91 3.25 -12.68
C GLN A 506 0.87 4.30 -12.24
N ASN A 507 1.08 5.57 -12.59
CA ASN A 507 0.11 6.63 -12.34
C ASN A 507 -1.19 6.43 -13.15
N LYS A 508 -1.11 5.85 -14.36
CA LYS A 508 -2.27 5.63 -15.22
C LYS A 508 -3.29 4.61 -14.70
N ILE A 509 -2.86 3.65 -13.87
CA ILE A 509 -3.75 2.58 -13.34
C ILE A 509 -4.81 3.15 -12.39
N GLY A 510 -4.73 4.45 -12.04
CA GLY A 510 -5.65 5.02 -11.05
C GLY A 510 -5.52 4.32 -9.70
N LEU A 511 -4.36 3.72 -9.44
CA LEU A 511 -3.85 3.65 -8.09
C LEU A 511 -3.62 5.10 -7.72
N VAL A 512 -4.66 5.80 -7.25
CA VAL A 512 -4.46 6.99 -6.43
C VAL A 512 -3.95 6.48 -5.10
N ASN A 513 -2.73 6.01 -5.19
CA ASN A 513 -1.83 5.90 -4.12
C ASN A 513 -1.13 7.27 -4.15
N PRO A 514 -1.11 8.00 -3.03
CA PRO A 514 0.10 8.73 -2.65
C PRO A 514 1.41 8.00 -3.01
N PHE A 515 1.33 6.66 -3.08
CA PHE A 515 2.41 5.70 -3.07
C PHE A 515 2.90 5.13 -4.41
N ASN A 516 2.69 5.79 -5.56
CA ASN A 516 3.40 5.37 -6.78
C ASN A 516 4.67 6.21 -7.04
N LYS A 517 5.81 5.51 -6.91
CA LYS A 517 7.13 5.71 -7.54
C LYS A 517 7.99 6.96 -7.35
N ASN A 518 7.74 7.79 -6.34
CA ASN A 518 8.90 8.33 -5.59
C ASN A 518 9.47 7.29 -4.60
N PHE A 519 8.80 6.13 -4.45
CA PHE A 519 8.80 5.44 -3.15
C PHE A 519 9.01 3.94 -3.10
N HIS A 520 9.23 3.28 -4.24
CA HIS A 520 9.44 1.84 -4.21
C HIS A 520 10.92 1.40 -4.16
N SER A 521 11.92 2.29 -4.31
CA SER A 521 13.32 1.88 -4.37
C SER A 521 14.18 2.18 -3.13
N LEU A 522 13.82 3.16 -2.28
CA LEU A 522 14.62 3.50 -1.10
C LEU A 522 13.95 3.10 0.21
N ILE A 523 12.69 3.47 0.46
CA ILE A 523 12.10 3.33 1.81
C ILE A 523 11.40 1.98 2.07
N ASN A 524 10.59 1.45 1.16
CA ASN A 524 10.11 0.06 1.25
C ASN A 524 11.25 -0.94 1.11
N ASN A 525 12.24 -0.59 0.27
CA ASN A 525 13.46 -1.37 0.20
C ASN A 525 14.31 -1.23 1.46
N GLN A 526 14.33 -0.10 2.16
CA GLN A 526 14.97 0.01 3.48
C GLN A 526 14.23 -0.83 4.52
N GLN A 527 12.89 -0.86 4.52
CA GLN A 527 12.13 -1.72 5.44
C GLN A 527 12.33 -3.20 5.12
N LEU A 528 12.26 -3.61 3.85
CA LEU A 528 12.55 -4.98 3.44
C LEU A 528 14.03 -5.32 3.67
N TYR A 529 14.95 -4.40 3.42
CA TYR A 529 16.38 -4.55 3.72
C TYR A 529 16.61 -4.71 5.22
N LEU A 530 15.93 -3.93 6.04
CA LEU A 530 15.96 -4.04 7.50
C LEU A 530 15.43 -5.40 7.95
N ILE A 531 14.23 -5.79 7.50
CA ILE A 531 13.60 -7.08 7.86
C ILE A 531 14.48 -8.26 7.40
N THR A 532 15.01 -8.20 6.18
CA THR A 532 15.91 -9.24 5.66
C THR A 532 17.22 -9.29 6.44
N THR A 533 17.83 -8.15 6.77
CA THR A 533 19.05 -8.05 7.58
C THR A 533 18.83 -8.64 8.98
N LEU A 534 17.76 -8.23 9.67
CA LEU A 534 17.43 -8.71 11.01
C LEU A 534 17.16 -10.22 11.05
N ASN A 535 16.51 -10.79 10.03
CA ASN A 535 16.26 -12.24 9.96
C ASN A 535 17.48 -13.04 9.50
N THR A 536 18.34 -12.46 8.66
CA THR A 536 19.53 -13.15 8.13
C THR A 536 20.57 -13.38 9.22
N ILE A 537 20.72 -12.47 10.19
CA ILE A 537 21.76 -12.58 11.24
C ILE A 537 21.59 -13.84 12.12
N PRO A 538 20.41 -14.11 12.73
CA PRO A 538 20.19 -15.35 13.49
C PRO A 538 20.34 -16.60 12.61
N LEU A 539 19.80 -16.57 11.39
CA LEU A 539 19.85 -17.69 10.45
C LEU A 539 21.30 -18.05 10.07
N LEU A 540 22.09 -17.05 9.71
CA LEU A 540 23.49 -17.20 9.35
C LEU A 540 24.32 -17.70 10.54
N SER A 541 24.07 -17.16 11.74
CA SER A 541 24.74 -17.60 12.96
C SER A 541 24.48 -19.08 13.24
N HIS A 542 23.24 -19.53 13.06
CA HIS A 542 22.89 -20.95 13.18
C HIS A 542 23.60 -21.81 12.12
N ILE A 543 23.62 -21.38 10.86
CA ILE A 543 24.30 -22.10 9.78
C ILE A 543 25.81 -22.21 10.04
N ILE A 544 26.44 -21.14 10.54
CA ILE A 544 27.87 -21.14 10.90
C ILE A 544 28.16 -22.16 12.00
N GLU A 545 27.32 -22.25 13.04
CA GLU A 545 27.48 -23.27 14.09
C GLU A 545 27.31 -24.69 13.54
N LEU A 546 26.35 -24.92 12.63
CA LEU A 546 26.22 -26.22 11.94
C LEU A 546 27.45 -26.55 11.09
N GLU A 547 28.04 -25.57 10.40
CA GLU A 547 29.26 -25.79 9.62
C GLU A 547 30.49 -26.01 10.51
N LYS A 548 30.58 -25.36 11.68
CA LYS A 548 31.64 -25.66 12.67
C LYS A 548 31.57 -27.12 13.13
N LEU A 549 30.39 -27.61 13.48
CA LEU A 549 30.21 -29.01 13.90
C LEU A 549 30.65 -29.97 12.79
N LYS A 550 30.27 -29.70 11.54
CA LYS A 550 30.70 -30.52 10.39
C LYS A 550 32.20 -30.41 10.11
N ASN A 551 32.79 -29.23 10.26
CA ASN A 551 34.22 -29.03 10.03
C ASN A 551 35.07 -29.69 11.12
N ASN A 552 34.56 -29.84 12.35
CA ASN A 552 35.23 -30.61 13.40
C ASN A 552 35.33 -32.11 13.05
N GLU A 553 34.47 -32.60 12.17
CA GLU A 553 34.45 -34.00 11.70
C GLU A 553 35.24 -34.20 10.40
N LEU A 554 35.67 -33.11 9.73
CA LEU A 554 36.40 -33.14 8.45
C LEU A 554 37.91 -33.13 8.68
N SER A 555 38.63 -34.01 7.98
CA SER A 555 40.09 -34.03 7.95
C SER A 555 40.61 -33.08 6.89
N GLU A 556 41.81 -32.51 7.09
CA GLU A 556 42.53 -31.70 6.10
C GLU A 556 42.84 -32.47 4.81
N PHE A 557 42.81 -33.81 4.86
CA PHE A 557 43.03 -34.70 3.72
C PHE A 557 41.75 -35.03 2.93
N ASP A 558 40.58 -34.55 3.36
CA ASP A 558 39.32 -34.81 2.66
C ASP A 558 39.21 -33.99 1.37
N VAL A 559 38.77 -34.62 0.27
CA VAL A 559 38.60 -33.98 -1.05
C VAL A 559 37.66 -32.76 -1.02
N SER A 560 36.73 -32.72 -0.06
CA SER A 560 35.80 -31.61 0.14
C SER A 560 36.30 -30.50 1.06
N TYR A 561 37.46 -30.64 1.70
CA TYR A 561 37.97 -29.72 2.73
C TYR A 561 38.09 -28.29 2.19
N ASP A 562 38.77 -28.10 1.06
CA ASP A 562 38.96 -26.77 0.43
C ASP A 562 37.63 -26.09 0.08
N LYS A 563 36.66 -26.87 -0.40
CA LYS A 563 35.33 -26.36 -0.76
C LYS A 563 34.54 -25.96 0.48
N SER A 564 34.62 -26.76 1.55
CA SER A 564 33.99 -26.45 2.84
C SER A 564 34.62 -25.20 3.47
N MET A 565 35.95 -25.10 3.46
CA MET A 565 36.67 -23.97 4.05
C MET A 565 36.43 -22.66 3.28
N LYS A 566 36.40 -22.69 1.94
CA LYS A 566 36.01 -21.54 1.11
C LYS A 566 34.58 -21.07 1.41
N ARG A 567 33.64 -22.01 1.55
CA ARG A 567 32.25 -21.72 1.92
C ARG A 567 32.17 -21.10 3.31
N PHE A 568 32.82 -21.70 4.30
CA PHE A 568 32.85 -21.19 5.67
C PHE A 568 33.42 -19.76 5.73
N LYS A 569 34.53 -19.50 5.03
CA LYS A 569 35.11 -18.16 4.88
C LYS A 569 34.13 -17.16 4.25
N SER A 570 33.35 -17.59 3.26
CA SER A 570 32.34 -16.72 2.62
C SER A 570 31.19 -16.36 3.58
N LEU A 571 30.76 -17.29 4.43
CA LEU A 571 29.73 -17.04 5.44
C LEU A 571 30.22 -16.10 6.54
N LEU A 572 31.48 -16.24 6.97
CA LEU A 572 32.10 -15.32 7.92
C LEU A 572 32.19 -13.90 7.36
N LYS A 573 32.62 -13.72 6.11
CA LYS A 573 32.62 -12.40 5.46
C LYS A 573 31.22 -11.78 5.39
N LEU A 574 30.21 -12.59 5.09
CA LEU A 574 28.82 -12.14 5.03
C LEU A 574 28.29 -11.77 6.43
N LYS A 575 28.73 -12.51 7.47
CA LYS A 575 28.45 -12.21 8.88
C LYS A 575 29.02 -10.85 9.25
N ASP A 576 30.28 -10.59 8.95
CA ASP A 576 30.94 -9.31 9.28
C ASP A 576 30.25 -8.12 8.59
N SER A 577 29.91 -8.25 7.31
CA SER A 577 29.15 -7.24 6.57
C SER A 577 27.78 -6.97 7.21
N LEU A 578 27.06 -8.01 7.63
CA LEU A 578 25.76 -7.87 8.29
C LEU A 578 25.86 -7.17 9.65
N PHE A 579 26.90 -7.45 10.43
CA PHE A 579 27.09 -6.78 11.73
C PHE A 579 27.50 -5.32 11.57
N GLN A 580 28.27 -4.98 10.54
CA GLN A 580 28.54 -3.58 10.19
C GLN A 580 27.26 -2.82 9.78
N ASP A 581 26.36 -3.48 9.05
CA ASP A 581 25.07 -2.88 8.72
C ASP A 581 24.20 -2.68 9.97
N LEU A 582 24.20 -3.65 10.88
CA LEU A 582 23.46 -3.57 12.14
C LEU A 582 23.99 -2.47 13.06
N SER A 583 25.31 -2.28 13.16
CA SER A 583 25.89 -1.19 13.98
C SER A 583 25.51 0.19 13.43
N LYS A 584 25.55 0.37 12.10
CA LYS A 584 25.07 1.60 11.44
C LYS A 584 23.58 1.85 11.72
N LEU A 585 22.76 0.80 11.76
CA LEU A 585 21.33 0.93 12.09
C LEU A 585 21.11 1.32 13.55
N GLU A 586 21.95 0.85 14.47
CA GLU A 586 21.86 1.18 15.89
C GLU A 586 22.24 2.65 16.18
N GLU A 587 23.26 3.18 15.51
CA GLU A 587 23.70 4.58 15.64
C GLU A 587 22.63 5.59 15.20
N ASN A 588 21.76 5.21 14.26
CA ASN A 588 20.72 6.07 13.71
C ASN A 588 19.43 6.14 14.56
N ILE A 589 19.30 5.37 15.65
CA ILE A 589 18.07 5.32 16.45
C ILE A 589 18.24 6.11 17.77
N PRO A 590 17.39 7.11 18.05
CA PRO A 590 17.50 7.98 19.23
C PRO A 590 17.53 7.24 20.58
N ASN A 591 18.14 7.87 21.59
CA ASN A 591 18.37 7.28 22.92
C ASN A 591 17.07 7.06 23.73
N ILE A 592 17.11 6.04 24.59
CA ILE A 592 15.96 5.39 25.24
C ILE A 592 15.14 6.29 26.19
N GLY A 593 15.71 7.41 26.62
CA GLY A 593 15.11 8.29 27.63
C GLY A 593 13.90 9.11 27.14
N THR A 594 13.57 9.11 25.84
CA THR A 594 12.62 10.07 25.25
C THR A 594 11.58 9.43 24.33
N PHE A 595 11.23 8.15 24.51
CA PHE A 595 10.21 7.52 23.66
C PHE A 595 8.78 7.87 24.10
N ASN A 596 8.16 8.81 23.39
CA ASN A 596 6.72 9.09 23.46
C ASN A 596 5.90 7.95 22.81
N ASP A 597 4.58 7.92 23.04
CA ASP A 597 3.65 6.96 22.40
C ASP A 597 3.68 6.96 20.86
N ASP A 598 4.30 7.99 20.26
CA ASP A 598 4.41 8.19 18.81
C ASP A 598 5.60 7.45 18.18
N GLN A 599 6.55 6.96 18.97
CA GLN A 599 7.80 6.30 18.53
C GLN A 599 7.82 4.77 18.78
N LEU A 600 6.66 4.15 18.86
CA LEU A 600 6.51 2.72 19.17
C LEU A 600 7.26 1.80 18.20
N ASN A 601 7.28 2.12 16.91
CA ASN A 601 8.03 1.35 15.90
C ASN A 601 9.54 1.43 16.10
N GLU A 602 10.08 2.61 16.40
CA GLU A 602 11.50 2.78 16.69
C GLU A 602 11.90 1.96 17.91
N LEU A 603 11.03 1.93 18.93
CA LEU A 603 11.19 1.08 20.10
C LEU A 603 11.15 -0.41 19.76
N LEU A 604 10.26 -0.86 18.87
CA LEU A 604 10.24 -2.26 18.38
C LEU A 604 11.51 -2.63 17.61
N VAL A 605 11.97 -1.77 16.71
CA VAL A 605 13.21 -1.99 15.94
C VAL A 605 14.41 -2.03 16.89
N LYS A 606 14.54 -1.05 17.79
CA LYS A 606 15.65 -0.97 18.75
C LYS A 606 15.67 -2.17 19.70
N SER A 607 14.52 -2.60 20.20
CA SER A 607 14.42 -3.78 21.06
C SER A 607 14.75 -5.07 20.31
N THR A 608 14.37 -5.18 19.03
CA THR A 608 14.76 -6.31 18.17
C THR A 608 16.27 -6.34 17.94
N ILE A 609 16.88 -5.21 17.56
CA ILE A 609 18.33 -5.06 17.38
C ILE A 609 19.08 -5.43 18.68
N SER A 610 18.63 -4.89 19.82
CA SER A 610 19.23 -5.17 21.13
C SER A 610 19.14 -6.66 21.50
N THR A 611 18.03 -7.31 21.16
CA THR A 611 17.82 -8.75 21.39
C THR A 611 18.78 -9.58 20.53
N ILE A 612 18.93 -9.23 19.25
CA ILE A 612 19.90 -9.89 18.35
C ILE A 612 21.33 -9.68 18.85
N ASN A 613 21.68 -8.45 19.24
CA ASN A 613 23.01 -8.14 19.78
C ASN A 613 23.30 -8.94 21.03
N PHE A 614 22.37 -9.08 21.96
CA PHE A 614 22.60 -9.87 23.18
C PHE A 614 22.96 -11.33 22.89
N PHE A 615 22.27 -11.99 21.96
CA PHE A 615 22.50 -13.41 21.66
C PHE A 615 23.70 -13.66 20.75
N TYR A 616 24.01 -12.74 19.84
CA TYR A 616 24.96 -12.99 18.76
C TYR A 616 26.19 -12.07 18.76
N THR A 617 26.22 -11.07 19.65
CA THR A 617 27.39 -10.22 19.87
C THR A 617 27.85 -10.29 21.33
N SER A 618 29.15 -10.20 21.58
CA SER A 618 29.72 -10.17 22.95
C SER A 618 29.55 -8.82 23.65
N SER A 619 28.62 -7.96 23.21
CA SER A 619 28.50 -6.59 23.68
C SER A 619 27.75 -6.49 25.01
N LYS A 620 28.45 -6.07 26.08
CA LYS A 620 27.86 -5.85 27.42
C LYS A 620 26.84 -4.68 27.45
N SER A 621 26.92 -3.75 26.49
CA SER A 621 26.04 -2.56 26.37
C SER A 621 24.57 -2.91 26.13
N SER A 622 24.29 -4.03 25.46
CA SER A 622 22.93 -4.50 25.14
C SER A 622 22.05 -4.75 26.37
N THR A 623 22.65 -5.19 27.49
CA THR A 623 21.92 -5.51 28.72
C THR A 623 21.36 -4.28 29.45
N ALA A 624 22.05 -3.14 29.39
CA ALA A 624 21.58 -1.89 29.99
C ALA A 624 20.34 -1.35 29.26
N ILE A 625 20.33 -1.48 27.94
CA ILE A 625 19.21 -1.06 27.08
C ILE A 625 17.95 -1.87 27.38
N ILE A 626 18.08 -3.20 27.45
CA ILE A 626 16.95 -4.12 27.66
C ILE A 626 16.29 -3.93 29.04
N ASN A 627 17.08 -3.57 30.05
CA ASN A 627 16.54 -3.30 31.39
C ASN A 627 15.61 -2.07 31.43
N ASN A 628 15.86 -1.08 30.57
CA ASN A 628 15.11 0.18 30.52
C ASN A 628 13.90 0.15 29.55
N LEU A 629 13.61 -0.98 28.90
CA LEU A 629 12.50 -1.08 27.95
C LEU A 629 11.13 -1.09 28.64
N SER A 630 10.16 -0.37 28.05
CA SER A 630 8.75 -0.38 28.44
C SER A 630 8.06 -1.66 27.92
N ILE A 631 8.23 -2.77 28.64
CA ILE A 631 7.73 -4.09 28.23
C ILE A 631 6.21 -4.11 28.01
N ASP A 632 5.45 -3.34 28.80
CA ASP A 632 3.98 -3.29 28.71
C ASP A 632 3.48 -2.77 27.37
N LYS A 633 4.25 -1.90 26.70
CA LYS A 633 3.90 -1.39 25.37
C LYS A 633 4.20 -2.42 24.28
N ILE A 634 5.33 -3.13 24.39
CA ILE A 634 5.75 -4.17 23.43
C ILE A 634 4.81 -5.39 23.48
N SER A 635 4.40 -5.80 24.68
CA SER A 635 3.57 -6.99 24.89
C SER A 635 2.19 -6.91 24.24
N GLN A 636 1.66 -5.69 24.04
CA GLN A 636 0.39 -5.47 23.36
C GLN A 636 0.44 -5.73 21.84
N ILE A 637 1.66 -5.81 21.28
CA ILE A 637 1.89 -5.91 19.83
C ILE A 637 2.50 -7.28 19.50
N THR A 638 3.60 -7.63 20.17
CA THR A 638 4.45 -8.77 19.79
C THR A 638 4.79 -9.65 21.01
N PRO A 639 3.96 -10.66 21.34
CA PRO A 639 4.25 -11.58 22.45
C PRO A 639 5.58 -12.34 22.25
N PHE A 640 5.95 -12.64 20.99
CA PHE A 640 7.21 -13.29 20.66
C PHE A 640 8.43 -12.48 21.13
N LEU A 641 8.52 -11.20 20.76
CA LEU A 641 9.63 -10.33 21.18
C LEU A 641 9.63 -10.13 22.70
N THR A 642 8.46 -9.97 23.31
CA THR A 642 8.33 -9.88 24.77
C THR A 642 8.88 -11.13 25.47
N SER A 643 8.63 -12.33 24.93
CA SER A 643 9.17 -13.57 25.49
C SER A 643 10.70 -13.61 25.48
N LEU A 644 11.33 -13.14 24.39
CA LEU A 644 12.78 -13.05 24.27
C LEU A 644 13.36 -12.02 25.23
N ILE A 645 12.74 -10.85 25.37
CA ILE A 645 13.19 -9.81 26.31
C ILE A 645 13.17 -10.33 27.76
N TYR A 646 12.11 -11.04 28.17
CA TYR A 646 12.06 -11.64 29.51
C TYR A 646 13.11 -12.73 29.72
N LEU A 647 13.40 -13.51 28.68
CA LEU A 647 14.45 -14.53 28.71
C LEU A 647 15.83 -13.90 28.88
N ILE A 648 16.11 -12.78 28.18
CA ILE A 648 17.34 -11.99 28.38
C ILE A 648 17.40 -11.43 29.80
N LYS A 649 16.31 -10.83 30.31
CA LYS A 649 16.25 -10.32 31.69
C LYS A 649 16.55 -11.41 32.72
N GLY A 650 16.08 -12.64 32.49
CA GLY A 650 16.41 -13.81 33.31
C GLY A 650 17.90 -14.14 33.32
N TYR A 651 18.55 -14.13 32.15
CA TYR A 651 20.00 -14.38 32.04
C TYR A 651 20.86 -13.25 32.59
N SER A 652 20.44 -11.99 32.40
CA SER A 652 21.20 -10.80 32.84
C SER A 652 20.92 -10.39 34.27
N TYR A 653 20.00 -11.05 34.99
CA TYR A 653 19.64 -10.69 36.36
C TYR A 653 20.84 -10.86 37.30
N LYS A 654 21.24 -9.75 37.92
CA LYS A 654 22.24 -9.72 39.00
C LYS A 654 21.52 -9.76 40.35
N TYR A 655 22.10 -10.46 41.31
CA TYR A 655 21.59 -10.51 42.67
C TYR A 655 21.49 -9.10 43.27
N ASP A 656 20.30 -8.77 43.74
CA ASP A 656 20.03 -7.52 44.45
C ASP A 656 20.38 -7.72 45.93
N ALA A 657 21.37 -6.98 46.42
CA ALA A 657 21.84 -7.06 47.80
C ALA A 657 20.75 -6.69 48.81
N GLY A 658 19.71 -5.96 48.40
CA GLY A 658 18.58 -5.58 49.25
C GLY A 658 17.52 -6.67 49.45
N LEU A 659 17.64 -7.83 48.78
CA LEU A 659 16.65 -8.90 48.83
C LEU A 659 17.22 -10.18 49.44
N LYS A 660 16.39 -10.88 50.21
CA LYS A 660 16.68 -12.25 50.66
C LYS A 660 16.97 -13.15 49.46
N GLU A 661 17.85 -14.14 49.63
CA GLU A 661 18.29 -15.06 48.58
C GLU A 661 17.12 -15.73 47.84
N LEU A 662 16.11 -16.22 48.59
CA LEU A 662 14.89 -16.78 48.02
C LEU A 662 14.11 -15.78 47.15
N ASN A 663 14.06 -14.50 47.55
CA ASN A 663 13.36 -13.46 46.78
C ASN A 663 14.12 -13.12 45.49
N ASN A 664 15.46 -13.14 45.53
CA ASN A 664 16.30 -12.98 44.34
C ASN A 664 16.08 -14.14 43.35
N LEU A 665 16.08 -15.38 43.84
CA LEU A 665 15.80 -16.56 43.03
C LEU A 665 14.38 -16.53 42.45
N ASN A 666 13.37 -16.16 43.26
CA ASN A 666 11.99 -16.03 42.80
C ASN A 666 11.80 -14.94 41.75
N LYS A 667 12.51 -13.81 41.85
CA LYS A 667 12.52 -12.78 40.79
C LYS A 667 13.10 -13.33 39.49
N LYS A 668 14.23 -14.04 39.56
CA LYS A 668 14.87 -14.66 38.38
C LYS A 668 13.96 -15.72 37.74
N VAL A 669 13.35 -16.58 38.55
CA VAL A 669 12.33 -17.57 38.11
C VAL A 669 11.10 -16.85 37.51
N GLY A 670 10.68 -15.73 38.10
CA GLY A 670 9.57 -14.92 37.60
C GLY A 670 9.80 -14.39 36.18
N TYR A 671 11.03 -13.99 35.84
CA TYR A 671 11.36 -13.59 34.47
C TYR A 671 11.25 -14.74 33.47
N PHE A 672 11.84 -15.91 33.78
CA PHE A 672 11.71 -17.09 32.90
C PHE A 672 10.26 -17.59 32.80
N THR A 673 9.49 -17.48 33.88
CA THR A 673 8.05 -17.84 33.89
C THR A 673 7.26 -16.91 32.97
N SER A 674 7.57 -15.60 33.01
CA SER A 674 6.98 -14.61 32.10
C SER A 674 7.37 -14.87 30.64
N ALA A 675 8.63 -15.24 30.39
CA ALA A 675 9.08 -15.64 29.05
C ALA A 675 8.27 -16.83 28.53
N CYS A 676 8.05 -17.86 29.34
CA CYS A 676 7.22 -19.01 28.97
C CYS A 676 5.77 -18.59 28.68
N LYS A 677 5.15 -17.78 29.54
CA LYS A 677 3.77 -17.29 29.37
C LYS A 677 3.58 -16.58 28.02
N TYR A 678 4.48 -15.65 27.69
CA TYR A 678 4.40 -14.93 26.41
C TYR A 678 4.79 -15.80 25.20
N ALA A 679 5.68 -16.77 25.38
CA ALA A 679 6.01 -17.73 24.33
C ALA A 679 4.81 -18.61 23.94
N PHE A 680 3.97 -19.02 24.91
CA PHE A 680 2.71 -19.71 24.61
C PHE A 680 1.72 -18.80 23.89
N LEU A 681 1.57 -17.55 24.34
CA LEU A 681 0.72 -16.57 23.65
C LEU A 681 1.13 -16.32 22.19
N ALA A 682 2.43 -16.41 21.88
CA ALA A 682 2.95 -16.25 20.53
C ALA A 682 2.73 -17.48 19.64
N ASN A 683 2.88 -18.69 20.20
CA ASN A 683 2.71 -19.97 19.50
C ASN A 683 1.53 -20.74 20.09
N ASN A 684 0.31 -20.27 19.79
CA ASN A 684 -0.95 -20.88 20.24
C ASN A 684 -1.41 -22.04 19.32
N SER A 685 -0.53 -22.61 18.49
CA SER A 685 -0.84 -23.66 17.51
C SER A 685 -1.09 -25.04 18.16
N ILE A 686 -1.97 -25.07 19.17
CA ILE A 686 -2.63 -26.25 19.77
C ILE A 686 -3.57 -26.95 18.74
N LYS A 687 -3.62 -26.48 17.48
CA LYS A 687 -4.56 -26.99 16.45
C LYS A 687 -3.93 -27.29 15.09
N ALA A 688 -2.62 -27.19 14.92
CA ALA A 688 -1.98 -27.55 13.66
C ALA A 688 -1.83 -29.07 13.57
N ASN A 689 -2.83 -29.71 12.95
CA ASN A 689 -2.80 -31.12 12.58
C ASN A 689 -1.45 -31.47 11.92
N ASN A 690 -0.80 -32.50 12.46
CA ASN A 690 0.31 -33.30 11.91
C ASN A 690 1.75 -32.95 12.29
N ASN A 691 2.05 -31.93 13.10
CA ASN A 691 3.33 -31.84 13.82
C ASN A 691 3.25 -30.83 14.98
N PRO A 692 3.27 -31.25 16.26
CA PRO A 692 3.35 -30.32 17.38
C PRO A 692 4.69 -29.59 17.31
N LEU A 693 4.67 -28.34 16.85
CA LEU A 693 5.86 -27.50 16.76
C LEU A 693 6.38 -27.24 18.18
N ILE A 694 7.59 -27.71 18.47
CA ILE A 694 8.24 -27.52 19.77
C ILE A 694 8.43 -26.03 20.02
N ASN A 695 7.81 -25.50 21.08
CA ASN A 695 8.03 -24.13 21.52
C ASN A 695 9.40 -24.01 22.20
N TYR A 696 10.44 -23.78 21.40
CA TYR A 696 11.83 -23.74 21.87
C TYR A 696 12.09 -22.68 22.94
N ILE A 697 11.39 -21.53 22.91
CA ILE A 697 11.53 -20.48 23.92
C ILE A 697 10.96 -20.95 25.26
N ALA A 698 9.75 -21.52 25.26
CA ALA A 698 9.15 -22.09 26.47
C ALA A 698 9.98 -23.27 27.01
N LYS A 699 10.51 -24.13 26.12
CA LYS A 699 11.41 -25.24 26.48
C LYS A 699 12.67 -24.74 27.18
N LEU A 700 13.34 -23.73 26.63
CA LEU A 700 14.52 -23.12 27.24
C LEU A 700 14.17 -22.46 28.58
N GLY A 701 13.06 -21.74 28.65
CA GLY A 701 12.59 -21.12 29.89
C GLY A 701 12.36 -22.13 31.01
N TYR A 702 11.64 -23.22 30.75
CA TYR A 702 11.42 -24.27 31.75
C TYR A 702 12.69 -25.02 32.13
N LEU A 703 13.63 -25.23 31.19
CA LEU A 703 14.94 -25.81 31.49
C LEU A 703 15.71 -24.97 32.52
N GLU A 704 15.76 -23.65 32.33
CA GLU A 704 16.46 -22.75 33.25
C GLU A 704 15.75 -22.63 34.60
N ILE A 705 14.42 -22.59 34.62
CA ILE A 705 13.65 -22.65 35.89
C ILE A 705 14.00 -23.94 36.64
N TRP A 706 13.98 -25.08 35.94
CA TRP A 706 14.31 -26.36 36.56
C TRP A 706 15.73 -26.38 37.11
N LYS A 707 16.74 -25.92 36.35
CA LYS A 707 18.13 -25.82 36.83
C LYS A 707 18.22 -24.97 38.10
N ILE A 708 17.58 -23.80 38.13
CA ILE A 708 17.58 -22.90 39.29
C ILE A 708 16.97 -23.58 40.51
N MET A 709 15.78 -24.18 40.36
CA MET A 709 15.10 -24.82 41.49
C MET A 709 15.81 -26.10 41.95
N ASN A 710 16.33 -26.89 41.01
CA ASN A 710 17.03 -28.14 41.29
C ASN A 710 18.42 -27.93 41.90
N ASN A 711 19.09 -26.81 41.62
CA ASN A 711 20.33 -26.45 42.31
C ASN A 711 20.06 -25.92 43.74
N ASN A 712 18.84 -25.45 44.00
CA ASN A 712 18.42 -24.86 45.28
C ASN A 712 17.30 -25.68 45.95
N LYS A 713 17.38 -27.02 45.92
CA LYS A 713 16.28 -27.90 46.39
C LYS A 713 15.83 -27.63 47.81
N ASN A 714 16.74 -27.14 48.66
CA ASN A 714 16.44 -26.85 50.06
C ASN A 714 15.49 -25.66 50.23
N LEU A 715 15.30 -24.85 49.18
CA LEU A 715 14.48 -23.64 49.19
C LEU A 715 13.16 -23.80 48.41
N TYR A 716 12.97 -24.92 47.71
CA TYR A 716 11.84 -25.16 46.83
C TYR A 716 11.20 -26.51 47.10
N ASP A 717 9.87 -26.55 47.04
CA ASP A 717 9.09 -27.78 47.18
C ASP A 717 9.39 -28.76 46.04
N ILE A 718 9.60 -30.03 46.38
CA ILE A 718 9.98 -31.12 45.46
C ILE A 718 8.89 -31.32 44.40
N ASP A 719 7.61 -31.18 44.78
CA ASP A 719 6.49 -31.33 43.86
C ASP A 719 6.49 -30.24 42.79
N LYS A 720 6.87 -29.01 43.15
CA LYS A 720 7.01 -27.91 42.18
C LYS A 720 8.20 -28.13 41.24
N ILE A 721 9.31 -28.67 41.74
CA ILE A 721 10.48 -29.02 40.92
C ILE A 721 10.10 -30.10 39.89
N ASN A 722 9.40 -31.14 40.33
CA ASN A 722 8.92 -32.22 39.47
C ASN A 722 7.90 -31.73 38.45
N HIS A 723 6.99 -30.83 38.84
CA HIS A 723 6.03 -30.23 37.92
C HIS A 723 6.71 -29.44 36.80
N VAL A 724 7.71 -28.61 37.11
CA VAL A 724 8.49 -27.87 36.09
C VAL A 724 9.27 -28.83 35.19
N ARG A 725 9.87 -29.88 35.77
CA ARG A 725 10.57 -30.92 34.99
C ARG A 725 9.64 -31.62 34.01
N ASN A 726 8.44 -32.00 34.46
CA ASN A 726 7.43 -32.63 33.60
C ASN A 726 7.01 -31.70 32.47
N LYS A 727 6.82 -30.40 32.73
CA LYS A 727 6.55 -29.39 31.68
C LYS A 727 7.68 -29.31 30.64
N PHE A 728 8.94 -29.32 31.08
CA PHE A 728 10.09 -29.37 30.18
C PHE A 728 10.11 -30.66 29.33
N VAL A 729 9.89 -31.82 29.95
CA VAL A 729 9.89 -33.13 29.26
C VAL A 729 8.74 -33.26 28.26
N ASN A 730 7.56 -32.75 28.60
CA ASN A 730 6.40 -32.77 27.71
C ASN A 730 6.66 -31.93 26.45
N LEU A 731 7.31 -30.77 26.60
CA LEU A 731 7.74 -29.94 25.48
C LEU A 731 8.86 -30.58 24.65
N THR A 732 9.72 -31.43 25.23
CA THR A 732 10.73 -32.18 24.46
C THR A 732 10.13 -33.34 23.66
N ASN A 733 9.08 -33.95 24.18
CA ASN A 733 8.46 -35.14 23.58
C ASN A 733 7.28 -34.81 22.66
N GLY A 734 6.87 -33.53 22.58
CA GLY A 734 5.77 -33.08 21.73
C GLY A 734 4.37 -33.48 22.22
N ILE A 735 4.21 -33.81 23.50
CA ILE A 735 2.93 -34.29 24.07
C ILE A 735 2.29 -33.15 24.88
N GLU A 736 1.05 -32.80 24.55
CA GLU A 736 0.26 -31.73 25.19
C GLU A 736 -0.08 -32.02 26.66
N LEU A 737 -0.20 -30.94 27.44
CA LEU A 737 -0.93 -30.92 28.71
C LEU A 737 -2.38 -30.56 28.41
N LYS A 738 -3.33 -31.41 28.81
CA LYS A 738 -4.73 -31.00 28.93
C LYS A 738 -4.84 -29.99 30.08
N ASP A 739 -5.52 -28.88 29.85
CA ASP A 739 -5.85 -27.90 30.87
C ASP A 739 -6.67 -28.58 31.99
N GLU A 740 -6.10 -28.69 33.18
CA GLU A 740 -6.87 -28.89 34.41
C GLU A 740 -7.44 -27.54 34.82
N SER A 741 -8.65 -27.24 34.33
CA SER A 741 -9.54 -26.27 34.94
C SER A 741 -9.92 -26.74 36.34
N THR A 742 -9.69 -25.90 37.35
CA THR A 742 -10.43 -25.78 38.63
C THR A 742 -10.85 -27.08 39.34
N PRO A 743 -10.39 -27.36 40.58
CA PRO A 743 -10.97 -28.45 41.35
C PRO A 743 -12.42 -28.12 41.68
N GLU A 744 -13.36 -28.78 41.00
CA GLU A 744 -14.74 -28.89 41.48
C GLU A 744 -14.71 -29.65 42.82
N PRO A 745 -15.45 -29.18 43.84
CA PRO A 745 -15.53 -29.89 45.11
C PRO A 745 -16.29 -31.19 44.89
N VAL A 746 -15.66 -32.30 45.29
CA VAL A 746 -16.27 -33.63 45.37
C VAL A 746 -17.58 -33.52 46.16
N LYS A 747 -18.71 -33.52 45.45
CA LYS A 747 -20.01 -33.80 46.04
C LYS A 747 -20.20 -35.31 46.01
N ASN A 748 -20.32 -35.88 47.20
CA ASN A 748 -20.72 -37.26 47.42
C ASN A 748 -22.01 -37.58 46.64
N GLU A 749 -21.88 -38.38 45.58
CA GLU A 749 -23.03 -39.06 44.98
C GLU A 749 -23.42 -40.23 45.88
N ASN A 750 -24.36 -39.95 46.79
CA ASN A 750 -25.25 -40.99 47.28
C ASN A 750 -26.18 -41.40 46.15
N VAL A 751 -26.05 -42.66 45.77
CA VAL A 751 -27.03 -43.47 45.05
C VAL A 751 -28.45 -43.12 45.50
N LYS A 752 -29.33 -42.73 44.55
CA LYS A 752 -30.72 -43.21 44.46
C LYS A 752 -31.43 -42.76 43.17
N ARG A 753 -31.64 -43.77 42.33
CA ARG A 753 -32.87 -44.15 41.63
C ARG A 753 -33.67 -43.10 40.81
N VAL A 754 -33.56 -43.31 39.50
CA VAL A 754 -34.62 -43.59 38.48
C VAL A 754 -35.85 -42.67 38.41
N LYS A 755 -36.21 -42.40 37.13
CA LYS A 755 -37.57 -42.27 36.53
C LYS A 755 -38.11 -40.83 36.53
N PHE A 756 -38.66 -40.27 35.45
CA PHE A 756 -39.54 -40.82 34.43
C PHE A 756 -39.55 -39.97 33.14
N ASN A 757 -40.00 -40.63 32.06
CA ASN A 757 -40.63 -40.15 30.82
C ASN A 757 -39.79 -39.45 29.76
#